data_AF-A0A3Q4GQY7-F1
#
_entry.id   AF-A0A3Q4GQY7-F1
#
_cell.length_a   1.000
_cell.length_b   1.000
_cell.length_c   1.000
_cell.angle_alpha   90.00
_cell.angle_beta   90.00
_cell.angle_gamma   90.00
#
_symmetry.space_group_name_H-M   'P 1'
#
loop_
_entity.id
_entity.type
_entity.pdbx_description
1 polymer ?
#
loop_
_entity_poly.entity_id
_entity_poly.type
_entity_poly.pdbx_seq_one_letter_code
_entity_poly.pdbx_strand_id
1 'polypeptide(L)'
;MASTSSVGDKQLQRIIRDLHDAVIELSKEHRECGEPITDDFANLHKFFYKLEYLLQFDQKEKTTFLGQRKDYWDYFCDCLIKIKGANDGIRFVKSIPELKTSLGKGRAFIRYSLVHQRLADTLQQCFMNLKVTSDWYYARSPFLKSHLTGDIINNLYELNQIQFDVAARGYDLDADWPKFARRTLGSGSSAYLWKPPSRCSSVNSLVSSYSHSQGQEFLPVPDLSHSGLDELGELGEPSSCSIAENLRIELDQSELRQQELLVRVQELGKEAAELKDIVKHLQEQLSAQKSANSTSTAVQSNPETYSEERVNHYQTCREPIRSELQDRLTTAENKNMELLSKLDEALKERGQQTASYCESAWKIQELLDKLKSAEEGRFEAKREAEDRARHCECLSQELKLREEELKNAEEKLGEVKAGADDEREAALTRLEELQSAVGRIQGALTLKEKETGNLRAQLQDLQASLECRERQAEELRKMLQEEREEVEKQCSLSSSQNEELESLSLDLRKTLKSREKELAASSERIKHLEEQLDKLNVGKETVAPRIIDDEITSCSQSENTADDKTQFSSLMEINAKLLQTVRKSEVSISELTESRAALLDQLASLKASEKHFRSRVEAAKMSVEDREKKLLDENLKLEEMVQKAFMQREQSDAQLKKLEHENTELLGSQSTLKQQLATTQQELDSFTTKAEKLDKNIIASQKSQAELLEKLQETEAKLRDQTVKCELLQGRTDELESRSGELHDEKGAAESNEKMQKLHSEHQTSSVESKEAPFRLVIAEAQLEVNVREVTRLQEEVVELRAQLLAGNEERMKAQALQEVTETSREDLRVLVEQLKAQVEELNRRHVDEILRSREREEALIRERDGEAQARAGLAAEVTASREELDKFKMRYNALCLENSESREALHRANTETAELGVHVCMLTAENEEARLRWEGQSTKLQELEEEAAQEVGRLNACMEQLRKENQELHSQLPNTEDLMASKVKLEKQLREAQQEVEAVLEMNQEENQQLRLQFSSEAVSHENQLQSTIQELGDVKLQLQTEHEKVVALENNLKGLEAENQRYCQQIEETNIQMAESENLIQQKEDEIIHLKGNLSR
;
A
#
# COMPACT_ATOMS: atom_id res chain seq x y z
N MET A 1 50.36 4.50 17.38
CA MET A 1 49.76 3.32 18.03
C MET A 1 49.03 2.50 16.98
N ALA A 2 49.07 1.16 17.03
CA ALA A 2 48.37 0.32 16.06
C ALA A 2 46.95 -0.02 16.56
N SER A 3 45.93 0.35 15.79
CA SER A 3 44.53 0.06 16.13
C SER A 3 44.26 -1.44 16.18
N THR A 4 43.71 -1.93 17.28
CA THR A 4 43.35 -3.34 17.48
C THR A 4 42.13 -3.72 16.62
N SER A 5 42.37 -4.05 15.35
CA SER A 5 41.35 -4.53 14.40
C SER A 5 40.47 -5.60 15.04
N SER A 6 39.16 -5.41 15.08
CA SER A 6 38.27 -6.37 15.74
C SER A 6 38.30 -7.73 15.04
N VAL A 7 38.00 -8.80 15.78
CA VAL A 7 37.90 -10.16 15.21
C VAL A 7 36.91 -10.19 14.04
N GLY A 8 35.82 -9.40 14.14
CA GLY A 8 34.82 -9.27 13.08
C GLY A 8 35.30 -8.53 11.83
N ASP A 9 36.20 -7.54 11.93
CA ASP A 9 36.73 -6.86 10.75
C ASP A 9 37.67 -7.78 9.95
N LYS A 10 38.45 -8.63 10.63
CA LYS A 10 39.26 -9.68 9.97
C LYS A 10 38.38 -10.70 9.25
N GLN A 11 37.25 -11.08 9.86
CA GLN A 11 36.29 -11.99 9.23
C GLN A 11 35.57 -11.35 8.04
N LEU A 12 35.17 -10.07 8.13
CA LEU A 12 34.58 -9.33 7.02
C LEU A 12 35.53 -9.27 5.81
N GLN A 13 36.80 -8.90 6.05
CA GLN A 13 37.86 -8.87 5.03
C GLN A 13 38.10 -10.25 4.40
N ARG A 14 37.92 -11.34 5.16
CA ARG A 14 37.96 -12.70 4.61
C ARG A 14 36.76 -12.99 3.71
N ILE A 15 35.54 -12.63 4.10
CA ILE A 15 34.34 -12.89 3.30
C ILE A 15 34.33 -12.09 1.98
N ILE A 16 34.79 -10.83 2.00
CA ILE A 16 34.94 -10.02 0.78
C ILE A 16 35.92 -10.69 -0.21
N ARG A 17 37.01 -11.27 0.30
CA ARG A 17 37.97 -12.04 -0.51
C ARG A 17 37.37 -13.37 -0.99
N ASP A 18 36.73 -14.13 -0.11
CA ASP A 18 36.06 -15.38 -0.48
C ASP A 18 34.99 -15.15 -1.59
N LEU A 19 34.35 -13.97 -1.63
CA LEU A 19 33.44 -13.54 -2.70
C LEU A 19 34.19 -13.24 -3.99
N HIS A 20 35.22 -12.38 -3.96
CA HIS A 20 36.10 -12.08 -5.10
C HIS A 20 36.65 -13.36 -5.74
N ASP A 21 37.15 -14.29 -4.93
CA ASP A 21 37.69 -15.56 -5.38
C ASP A 21 36.59 -16.48 -5.96
N ALA A 22 35.33 -16.33 -5.54
CA ALA A 22 34.20 -17.02 -6.18
C ALA A 22 33.83 -16.41 -7.53
N VAL A 23 33.90 -15.07 -7.66
CA VAL A 23 33.70 -14.36 -8.93
C VAL A 23 34.76 -14.77 -9.95
N ILE A 24 36.05 -14.80 -9.58
CA ILE A 24 37.12 -15.19 -10.50
C ILE A 24 36.96 -16.64 -10.99
N GLU A 25 36.64 -17.58 -10.09
CA GLU A 25 36.40 -18.96 -10.51
C GLU A 25 35.14 -19.09 -11.38
N LEU A 26 34.07 -18.31 -11.15
CA LEU A 26 32.91 -18.24 -12.06
C LEU A 26 33.27 -17.71 -13.45
N SER A 27 34.06 -16.62 -13.53
CA SER A 27 34.55 -16.05 -14.80
C SER A 27 35.48 -17.00 -15.56
N LYS A 28 36.09 -17.95 -14.85
CA LYS A 28 36.93 -19.01 -15.39
C LYS A 28 36.10 -20.23 -15.82
N GLU A 29 35.20 -20.73 -14.97
CA GLU A 29 34.26 -21.83 -15.28
C GLU A 29 33.45 -21.51 -16.55
N HIS A 30 32.90 -20.29 -16.68
CA HIS A 30 32.18 -19.89 -17.89
C HIS A 30 33.06 -19.89 -19.15
N ARG A 31 34.34 -19.51 -19.01
CA ARG A 31 35.33 -19.48 -20.10
C ARG A 31 35.85 -20.86 -20.48
N GLU A 32 35.92 -21.79 -19.53
CA GLU A 32 36.36 -23.17 -19.74
C GLU A 32 35.23 -24.07 -20.26
N CYS A 33 33.98 -23.85 -19.83
CA CYS A 33 32.81 -24.61 -20.30
C CYS A 33 32.19 -24.03 -21.59
N GLY A 34 32.19 -22.72 -21.78
CA GLY A 34 31.52 -22.04 -22.91
C GLY A 34 29.98 -22.00 -22.83
N GLU A 35 29.39 -22.64 -21.81
CA GLU A 35 27.95 -22.66 -21.53
C GLU A 35 27.59 -21.67 -20.40
N PRO A 36 26.32 -21.25 -20.26
CA PRO A 36 25.85 -20.46 -19.12
C PRO A 36 26.05 -21.20 -17.79
N ILE A 37 26.37 -20.46 -16.73
CA ILE A 37 26.50 -21.02 -15.38
C ILE A 37 25.10 -21.40 -14.84
N THR A 38 24.95 -22.64 -14.38
CA THR A 38 23.73 -23.22 -13.82
C THR A 38 23.83 -23.47 -12.30
N ASP A 39 22.72 -23.92 -11.69
CA ASP A 39 22.66 -24.37 -10.29
C ASP A 39 23.45 -25.67 -9.98
N ASP A 40 24.23 -26.22 -10.91
CA ASP A 40 25.15 -27.33 -10.63
C ASP A 40 26.56 -26.86 -10.21
N PHE A 41 26.91 -25.59 -10.44
CA PHE A 41 28.26 -25.07 -10.23
C PHE A 41 28.56 -24.71 -8.76
N ALA A 42 29.56 -25.35 -8.17
CA ALA A 42 29.91 -25.16 -6.76
C ALA A 42 30.36 -23.72 -6.43
N ASN A 43 31.02 -23.03 -7.35
CA ASN A 43 31.44 -21.64 -7.14
C ASN A 43 30.26 -20.65 -7.21
N LEU A 44 29.16 -20.98 -7.90
CA LEU A 44 27.92 -20.20 -7.83
C LEU A 44 27.30 -20.28 -6.43
N HIS A 45 27.25 -21.47 -5.83
CA HIS A 45 26.78 -21.62 -4.44
C HIS A 45 27.68 -20.87 -3.46
N LYS A 46 29.01 -20.98 -3.61
CA LYS A 46 29.99 -20.19 -2.85
C LYS A 46 29.70 -18.69 -2.99
N PHE A 47 29.48 -18.19 -4.20
CA PHE A 47 29.15 -16.79 -4.46
C PHE A 47 27.86 -16.37 -3.71
N PHE A 48 26.76 -17.12 -3.87
CA PHE A 48 25.48 -16.82 -3.24
C PHE A 48 25.58 -16.71 -1.71
N TYR A 49 26.16 -17.72 -1.03
CA TYR A 49 26.30 -17.68 0.43
C TYR A 49 27.22 -16.55 0.92
N LYS A 50 28.25 -16.16 0.15
CA LYS A 50 29.14 -15.05 0.53
C LYS A 50 28.47 -13.69 0.33
N LEU A 51 27.68 -13.52 -0.73
CA LEU A 51 26.91 -12.30 -0.94
C LEU A 51 25.78 -12.15 0.09
N GLU A 52 25.03 -13.23 0.37
CA GLU A 52 24.01 -13.27 1.41
C GLU A 52 24.58 -12.93 2.80
N TYR A 53 25.75 -13.50 3.15
CA TYR A 53 26.44 -13.14 4.39
C TYR A 53 26.75 -11.64 4.48
N LEU A 54 27.25 -11.02 3.40
CA LEU A 54 27.56 -9.59 3.41
C LEU A 54 26.28 -8.73 3.53
N LEU A 55 25.19 -9.15 2.88
CA LEU A 55 23.87 -8.49 2.94
C LEU A 55 23.17 -8.63 4.32
N GLN A 56 23.58 -9.61 5.13
CA GLN A 56 23.13 -9.77 6.52
C GLN A 56 24.15 -9.24 7.55
N PHE A 57 25.40 -8.96 7.15
CA PHE A 57 26.46 -8.53 8.07
C PHE A 57 26.22 -7.11 8.59
N ASP A 58 26.14 -6.98 9.93
CA ASP A 58 25.85 -5.71 10.62
C ASP A 58 24.50 -5.10 10.19
N GLN A 59 23.57 -5.91 9.67
CA GLN A 59 22.20 -5.50 9.33
C GLN A 59 21.39 -5.23 10.63
N LYS A 60 20.56 -4.18 10.61
CA LYS A 60 19.63 -3.85 11.70
C LYS A 60 18.42 -4.77 11.63
N GLU A 61 18.13 -5.49 12.72
CA GLU A 61 16.92 -6.31 12.79
C GLU A 61 15.66 -5.45 12.70
N LYS A 62 14.74 -5.82 11.80
CA LYS A 62 13.47 -5.13 11.55
C LYS A 62 12.37 -6.15 11.33
N THR A 63 11.16 -5.80 11.74
CA THR A 63 9.94 -6.60 11.55
C THR A 63 8.87 -5.77 10.84
N THR A 64 7.84 -6.44 10.32
CA THR A 64 6.56 -5.80 10.00
C THR A 64 5.71 -5.65 11.27
N PHE A 65 4.65 -4.85 11.21
CA PHE A 65 3.66 -4.73 12.30
C PHE A 65 3.03 -6.09 12.69
N LEU A 66 2.96 -7.03 11.75
CA LEU A 66 2.48 -8.41 11.98
C LEU A 66 3.60 -9.35 12.48
N GLY A 67 4.75 -8.83 12.91
CA GLY A 67 5.86 -9.59 13.48
C GLY A 67 6.71 -10.38 12.47
N GLN A 68 6.43 -10.30 11.17
CA GLN A 68 7.26 -10.98 10.16
C GLN A 68 8.63 -10.31 10.07
N ARG A 69 9.71 -11.08 10.23
CA ARG A 69 11.08 -10.59 10.08
C ARG A 69 11.34 -10.12 8.64
N LYS A 70 11.83 -8.90 8.52
CA LYS A 70 12.37 -8.34 7.28
C LYS A 70 13.83 -8.73 7.10
N ASP A 71 14.33 -8.66 5.87
CA ASP A 71 15.73 -8.94 5.54
C ASP A 71 16.18 -8.08 4.34
N TYR A 72 17.33 -8.36 3.73
CA TYR A 72 17.94 -7.57 2.66
C TYR A 72 17.06 -7.36 1.41
N TRP A 73 16.02 -8.18 1.22
CA TRP A 73 14.95 -7.95 0.23
C TRP A 73 14.16 -6.66 0.48
N ASP A 74 13.81 -6.37 1.73
CA ASP A 74 13.09 -5.17 2.12
C ASP A 74 13.98 -3.93 1.93
N TYR A 75 15.29 -4.05 2.21
CA TYR A 75 16.30 -3.05 1.87
C TYR A 75 16.35 -2.78 0.36
N PHE A 76 16.35 -3.81 -0.49
CA PHE A 76 16.27 -3.63 -1.95
C PHE A 76 14.96 -2.97 -2.38
N CYS A 77 13.83 -3.29 -1.74
CA CYS A 77 12.56 -2.61 -1.97
C CYS A 77 12.66 -1.12 -1.62
N ASP A 78 13.12 -0.76 -0.42
CA ASP A 78 13.21 0.62 0.05
C ASP A 78 14.16 1.47 -0.82
N CYS A 79 15.25 0.88 -1.31
CA CYS A 79 16.18 1.52 -2.23
C CYS A 79 15.62 1.70 -3.65
N LEU A 80 15.00 0.68 -4.23
CA LEU A 80 14.76 0.60 -5.69
C LEU A 80 13.32 0.90 -6.11
N ILE A 81 12.32 0.77 -5.24
CA ILE A 81 10.90 0.84 -5.65
C ILE A 81 10.51 2.19 -6.28
N LYS A 82 11.20 3.28 -5.87
CA LYS A 82 10.99 4.64 -6.38
C LYS A 82 11.79 4.95 -7.65
N ILE A 83 12.67 4.06 -8.09
CA ILE A 83 13.59 4.27 -9.22
C ILE A 83 13.01 3.63 -10.49
N LYS A 84 12.56 4.47 -11.42
CA LYS A 84 12.05 4.03 -12.73
C LYS A 84 13.15 3.31 -13.52
N GLY A 85 12.87 2.10 -14.01
CA GLY A 85 13.81 1.27 -14.78
C GLY A 85 14.68 0.31 -13.95
N ALA A 86 14.75 0.48 -12.62
CA ALA A 86 15.43 -0.46 -11.72
C ALA A 86 14.46 -1.39 -10.97
N ASN A 87 13.16 -1.07 -10.98
CA ASN A 87 12.14 -1.80 -10.22
C ASN A 87 11.56 -3.05 -10.93
N ASP A 88 12.07 -3.44 -12.10
CA ASP A 88 11.58 -4.61 -12.84
C ASP A 88 11.75 -5.92 -12.07
N GLY A 89 12.94 -6.16 -11.50
CA GLY A 89 13.18 -7.32 -10.64
C GLY A 89 12.34 -7.32 -9.36
N ILE A 90 12.06 -6.13 -8.81
CA ILE A 90 11.17 -5.98 -7.64
C ILE A 90 9.72 -6.36 -8.02
N ARG A 91 9.25 -5.96 -9.21
CA ARG A 91 7.93 -6.35 -9.72
C ARG A 91 7.85 -7.85 -10.04
N PHE A 92 8.89 -8.40 -10.66
CA PHE A 92 8.99 -9.84 -10.97
C PHE A 92 8.97 -10.70 -9.70
N VAL A 93 9.80 -10.42 -8.69
CA VAL A 93 9.82 -11.22 -7.46
C VAL A 93 8.52 -11.09 -6.66
N LYS A 94 7.84 -9.93 -6.72
CA LYS A 94 6.51 -9.76 -6.13
C LYS A 94 5.39 -10.54 -6.85
N SER A 95 5.61 -11.05 -8.06
CA SER A 95 4.67 -11.94 -8.77
C SER A 95 4.96 -13.45 -8.59
N ILE A 96 5.77 -13.80 -7.59
CA ILE A 96 6.07 -15.18 -7.19
C ILE A 96 5.34 -15.52 -5.89
N PRO A 97 4.04 -15.94 -5.93
CA PRO A 97 3.30 -16.37 -4.73
C PRO A 97 3.91 -17.59 -4.03
N GLU A 98 4.80 -18.34 -4.67
CA GLU A 98 5.56 -19.42 -4.07
C GLU A 98 6.46 -18.95 -2.92
N LEU A 99 6.92 -17.68 -2.95
CA LEU A 99 7.88 -17.12 -1.99
C LEU A 99 7.16 -16.37 -0.86
N LYS A 100 7.29 -16.87 0.37
CA LYS A 100 6.57 -16.41 1.55
C LYS A 100 7.42 -15.47 2.39
N THR A 101 8.70 -15.75 2.60
CA THR A 101 9.59 -14.93 3.44
C THR A 101 10.21 -13.76 2.68
N SER A 102 10.82 -12.80 3.39
CA SER A 102 11.69 -11.80 2.77
C SER A 102 13.02 -12.40 2.31
N LEU A 103 13.54 -13.42 3.00
CA LEU A 103 14.80 -14.08 2.65
C LEU A 103 14.70 -14.76 1.28
N GLY A 104 13.70 -15.61 1.06
CA GLY A 104 13.48 -16.29 -0.23
C GLY A 104 13.21 -15.32 -1.39
N LYS A 105 12.53 -14.20 -1.13
CA LYS A 105 12.38 -13.10 -2.10
C LYS A 105 13.72 -12.43 -2.43
N GLY A 106 14.57 -12.21 -1.43
CA GLY A 106 15.92 -11.68 -1.61
C GLY A 106 16.79 -12.60 -2.48
N ARG A 107 16.75 -13.90 -2.21
CA ARG A 107 17.43 -14.94 -2.99
C ARG A 107 16.95 -14.96 -4.44
N ALA A 108 15.64 -14.92 -4.66
CA ALA A 108 15.05 -14.84 -6.01
C ALA A 108 15.46 -13.56 -6.76
N PHE A 109 15.57 -12.43 -6.05
CA PHE A 109 16.00 -11.16 -6.63
C PHE A 109 17.47 -11.16 -7.05
N ILE A 110 18.36 -11.75 -6.25
CA ILE A 110 19.78 -11.93 -6.63
C ILE A 110 19.90 -12.82 -7.86
N ARG A 111 19.17 -13.95 -7.91
CA ARG A 111 19.13 -14.87 -9.07
C ARG A 111 18.63 -14.18 -10.34
N TYR A 112 17.51 -13.48 -10.25
CA TYR A 112 16.98 -12.64 -11.34
C TYR A 112 18.03 -11.64 -11.85
N SER A 113 18.75 -10.97 -10.93
CA SER A 113 19.73 -9.93 -11.27
C SER A 113 21.00 -10.48 -11.92
N LEU A 114 21.36 -11.75 -11.68
CA LEU A 114 22.42 -12.45 -12.41
C LEU A 114 21.98 -12.78 -13.84
N VAL A 115 20.81 -13.42 -14.03
CA VAL A 115 20.26 -13.77 -15.36
C VAL A 115 20.15 -12.54 -16.27
N HIS A 116 19.81 -11.38 -15.69
CA HIS A 116 19.66 -10.12 -16.43
C HIS A 116 20.94 -9.29 -16.53
N GLN A 117 22.08 -9.74 -16.00
CA GLN A 117 23.38 -9.04 -16.00
C GLN A 117 23.30 -7.61 -15.42
N ARG A 118 22.64 -7.46 -14.27
CA ARG A 118 22.42 -6.16 -13.58
C ARG A 118 22.77 -6.18 -12.08
N LEU A 119 23.32 -7.26 -11.54
CA LEU A 119 23.53 -7.39 -10.09
C LEU A 119 24.48 -6.33 -9.53
N ALA A 120 25.56 -6.01 -10.24
CA ALA A 120 26.50 -4.96 -9.86
C ALA A 120 25.83 -3.59 -9.82
N ASP A 121 25.18 -3.18 -10.91
CA ASP A 121 24.48 -1.90 -11.06
C ASP A 121 23.37 -1.72 -10.01
N THR A 122 22.62 -2.80 -9.75
CA THR A 122 21.52 -2.85 -8.78
C THR A 122 22.02 -2.66 -7.35
N LEU A 123 23.08 -3.36 -6.97
CA LEU A 123 23.68 -3.23 -5.64
C LEU A 123 24.40 -1.89 -5.46
N GLN A 124 25.09 -1.39 -6.50
CA GLN A 124 25.69 -0.06 -6.49
C GLN A 124 24.63 1.02 -6.24
N GLN A 125 23.49 0.94 -6.94
CA GLN A 125 22.40 1.89 -6.75
C GLN A 125 21.76 1.81 -5.34
N CYS A 126 21.74 0.63 -4.72
CA CYS A 126 21.35 0.49 -3.32
C CYS A 126 22.36 1.16 -2.38
N PHE A 127 23.66 0.86 -2.51
CA PHE A 127 24.70 1.39 -1.61
C PHE A 127 24.93 2.90 -1.77
N MET A 128 24.71 3.45 -2.98
CA MET A 128 24.71 4.90 -3.22
C MET A 128 23.59 5.63 -2.46
N ASN A 129 22.48 4.95 -2.12
CA ASN A 129 21.45 5.49 -1.24
C ASN A 129 21.91 5.39 0.22
N LEU A 130 22.88 6.23 0.58
CA LEU A 130 23.51 6.28 1.91
C LEU A 130 22.49 6.45 3.04
N LYS A 131 21.41 7.20 2.82
CA LYS A 131 20.32 7.35 3.82
C LYS A 131 19.69 6.01 4.15
N VAL A 132 19.07 5.36 3.16
CA VAL A 132 18.39 4.06 3.35
C VAL A 132 19.40 2.98 3.80
N THR A 133 20.63 3.00 3.29
CA THR A 133 21.68 2.08 3.74
C THR A 133 22.04 2.32 5.21
N SER A 134 22.09 3.57 5.68
CA SER A 134 22.29 3.87 7.11
C SER A 134 21.08 3.52 7.98
N ASP A 135 19.86 3.57 7.44
CA ASP A 135 18.65 3.13 8.13
C ASP A 135 18.61 1.60 8.31
N TRP A 136 19.26 0.85 7.42
CA TRP A 136 19.28 -0.61 7.36
C TRP A 136 20.50 -1.30 7.96
N TYR A 137 21.65 -0.63 8.07
CA TYR A 137 22.90 -1.22 8.57
C TYR A 137 23.52 -0.41 9.72
N TYR A 138 24.32 -1.09 10.54
CA TYR A 138 25.22 -0.52 11.54
C TYR A 138 26.60 -0.22 10.93
N ALA A 139 27.42 0.56 11.66
CA ALA A 139 28.63 1.21 11.14
C ALA A 139 29.80 0.27 10.76
N ARG A 140 29.73 -1.03 11.06
CA ARG A 140 30.78 -1.99 10.69
C ARG A 140 30.49 -2.63 9.33
N SER A 141 29.26 -2.55 8.84
CA SER A 141 28.85 -2.99 7.49
C SER A 141 29.80 -2.47 6.40
N PRO A 142 30.15 -3.30 5.40
CA PRO A 142 30.99 -2.84 4.29
C PRO A 142 30.31 -1.76 3.45
N PHE A 143 28.97 -1.74 3.37
CA PHE A 143 28.22 -0.87 2.46
C PHE A 143 28.26 0.62 2.86
N LEU A 144 28.54 0.91 4.13
CA LEU A 144 28.78 2.27 4.64
C LEU A 144 30.26 2.69 4.55
N LYS A 145 31.16 1.80 4.10
CA LYS A 145 32.60 2.02 4.00
C LYS A 145 33.01 2.12 2.53
N SER A 146 32.96 3.33 1.97
CA SER A 146 33.16 3.63 0.54
C SER A 146 34.23 2.81 -0.19
N HIS A 147 35.40 2.57 0.43
CA HIS A 147 36.45 1.72 -0.15
C HIS A 147 36.00 0.26 -0.32
N LEU A 148 35.43 -0.38 0.71
CA LEU A 148 34.90 -1.74 0.62
C LEU A 148 33.68 -1.83 -0.31
N THR A 149 32.83 -0.80 -0.33
CA THR A 149 31.72 -0.69 -1.29
C THR A 149 32.26 -0.70 -2.72
N GLY A 150 33.29 0.11 -3.01
CA GLY A 150 33.98 0.14 -4.29
C GLY A 150 34.57 -1.22 -4.68
N ASP A 151 35.33 -1.83 -3.77
CA ASP A 151 35.95 -3.15 -4.00
C ASP A 151 34.89 -4.21 -4.33
N ILE A 152 33.81 -4.31 -3.53
CA ILE A 152 32.72 -5.27 -3.74
C ILE A 152 32.02 -5.04 -5.09
N ILE A 153 31.70 -3.79 -5.44
CA ILE A 153 31.01 -3.46 -6.68
C ILE A 153 31.89 -3.70 -7.91
N ASN A 154 33.17 -3.32 -7.86
CA ASN A 154 34.13 -3.59 -8.93
C ASN A 154 34.23 -5.09 -9.22
N ASN A 155 34.31 -5.92 -8.18
CA ASN A 155 34.33 -7.38 -8.32
C ASN A 155 33.03 -7.89 -8.97
N LEU A 156 31.87 -7.40 -8.53
CA LEU A 156 30.57 -7.81 -9.08
C LEU A 156 30.40 -7.45 -10.57
N TYR A 157 31.05 -6.41 -11.08
CA TYR A 157 30.97 -6.04 -12.50
C TYR A 157 31.56 -7.09 -13.46
N GLU A 158 32.48 -7.94 -13.01
CA GLU A 158 32.98 -9.06 -13.82
C GLU A 158 31.85 -10.06 -14.14
N LEU A 159 30.86 -10.22 -13.25
CA LEU A 159 29.71 -11.10 -13.47
C LEU A 159 28.78 -10.63 -14.59
N ASN A 160 28.77 -9.32 -14.92
CA ASN A 160 27.98 -8.81 -16.04
C ASN A 160 28.53 -9.28 -17.41
N GLN A 161 29.71 -9.91 -17.46
CA GLN A 161 30.27 -10.57 -18.66
C GLN A 161 29.89 -12.06 -18.74
N ILE A 162 29.31 -12.64 -17.69
CA ILE A 162 28.96 -14.07 -17.60
C ILE A 162 27.48 -14.28 -17.95
N GLN A 163 27.15 -15.37 -18.63
CA GLN A 163 25.77 -15.80 -18.81
C GLN A 163 25.36 -16.77 -17.68
N PHE A 164 24.15 -16.59 -17.12
CA PHE A 164 23.61 -17.45 -16.06
C PHE A 164 22.25 -18.01 -16.46
N ASP A 165 22.08 -19.33 -16.31
CA ASP A 165 20.77 -20.01 -16.38
C ASP A 165 20.39 -20.51 -14.97
N VAL A 166 19.88 -19.58 -14.16
CA VAL A 166 19.57 -19.79 -12.74
C VAL A 166 18.12 -19.44 -12.46
N ALA A 167 17.24 -20.44 -12.55
CA ALA A 167 15.79 -20.23 -12.44
C ALA A 167 15.38 -19.57 -11.10
N ALA A 168 14.66 -18.45 -11.17
CA ALA A 168 14.16 -17.73 -9.99
C ALA A 168 12.84 -18.29 -9.42
N ARG A 169 12.34 -19.42 -9.97
CA ARG A 169 11.15 -20.16 -9.53
C ARG A 169 11.44 -21.66 -9.56
N GLY A 170 10.58 -22.47 -8.94
CA GLY A 170 10.71 -23.94 -8.97
C GLY A 170 11.69 -24.55 -7.96
N TYR A 171 12.17 -23.75 -7.00
CA TYR A 171 12.92 -24.20 -5.81
C TYR A 171 12.32 -23.54 -4.56
N ASP A 172 12.46 -24.18 -3.39
CA ASP A 172 12.12 -23.59 -2.10
C ASP A 172 13.25 -22.67 -1.62
N LEU A 173 13.25 -21.44 -2.15
CA LEU A 173 14.22 -20.41 -1.79
C LEU A 173 14.00 -19.84 -0.38
N ASP A 174 12.80 -20.01 0.20
CA ASP A 174 12.55 -19.64 1.60
C ASP A 174 13.38 -20.51 2.56
N ALA A 175 13.57 -21.80 2.22
CA ALA A 175 14.44 -22.70 2.95
C ALA A 175 15.93 -22.43 2.67
N ASP A 176 16.41 -22.69 1.44
CA ASP A 176 17.85 -22.71 1.14
C ASP A 176 18.16 -22.29 -0.31
N TRP A 177 19.43 -22.09 -0.62
CA TRP A 177 19.88 -21.95 -2.00
C TRP A 177 19.75 -23.29 -2.76
N PRO A 178 19.47 -23.26 -4.08
CA PRO A 178 19.52 -24.46 -4.92
C PRO A 178 20.92 -25.10 -4.88
N LYS A 179 20.97 -26.40 -5.22
CA LYS A 179 22.19 -27.24 -5.12
C LYS A 179 22.42 -28.14 -6.34
N PHE A 180 21.52 -28.06 -7.33
CA PHE A 180 21.56 -28.77 -8.60
C PHE A 180 20.59 -28.08 -9.56
N ALA A 181 20.84 -28.16 -10.86
CA ALA A 181 19.96 -27.63 -11.89
C ALA A 181 18.74 -28.54 -12.12
N ARG A 182 17.54 -27.94 -12.09
CA ARG A 182 16.30 -28.63 -12.49
C ARG A 182 16.33 -28.87 -14.00
N ARG A 183 16.69 -30.10 -14.41
CA ARG A 183 16.62 -30.53 -15.83
C ARG A 183 15.22 -30.28 -16.42
N THR A 184 15.15 -29.43 -17.43
CA THR A 184 13.94 -29.20 -18.23
C THR A 184 13.69 -30.42 -19.12
N LEU A 185 12.94 -31.40 -18.62
CA LEU A 185 12.53 -32.60 -19.37
C LEU A 185 11.49 -32.22 -20.44
N GLY A 186 11.97 -31.70 -21.57
CA GLY A 186 11.14 -31.26 -22.70
C GLY A 186 11.96 -31.12 -23.98
N SER A 187 12.27 -32.26 -24.63
CA SER A 187 12.82 -32.25 -25.98
C SER A 187 11.74 -31.71 -26.94
N GLY A 188 11.94 -30.49 -27.46
CA GLY A 188 10.99 -29.84 -28.38
C GLY A 188 10.51 -28.43 -28.01
N SER A 189 11.09 -27.74 -27.01
CA SER A 189 10.76 -26.33 -26.73
C SER A 189 11.84 -25.35 -27.22
N SER A 190 11.42 -24.28 -27.90
CA SER A 190 12.30 -23.27 -28.52
C SER A 190 12.85 -22.23 -27.53
N ALA A 191 13.37 -22.69 -26.38
CA ALA A 191 13.87 -21.83 -25.31
C ALA A 191 15.28 -21.25 -25.56
N TYR A 192 16.07 -21.86 -26.45
CA TYR A 192 17.49 -21.54 -26.68
C TYR A 192 17.76 -20.25 -27.50
N LEU A 193 16.83 -19.28 -27.50
CA LEU A 193 16.99 -17.98 -28.17
C LEU A 193 16.55 -16.79 -27.29
N TRP A 194 16.87 -16.83 -25.99
CA TRP A 194 16.81 -15.62 -25.17
C TRP A 194 18.02 -14.72 -25.47
N LYS A 195 17.79 -13.63 -26.22
CA LYS A 195 18.79 -12.58 -26.46
C LYS A 195 18.73 -11.54 -25.34
N PRO A 196 19.86 -11.09 -24.78
CA PRO A 196 19.86 -10.06 -23.74
C PRO A 196 19.32 -8.73 -24.30
N PRO A 197 18.48 -8.00 -23.54
CA PRO A 197 18.05 -6.66 -23.94
C PRO A 197 19.23 -5.68 -24.04
N SER A 198 19.48 -5.16 -25.25
CA SER A 198 20.50 -4.13 -25.48
C SER A 198 20.27 -2.89 -24.61
N ARG A 199 21.37 -2.19 -24.26
CA ARG A 199 21.37 -0.99 -23.41
C ARG A 199 20.33 0.04 -23.89
N CYS A 200 19.61 0.61 -22.93
CA CYS A 200 18.41 1.42 -23.16
C CYS A 200 18.61 2.57 -24.17
N SER A 201 17.80 2.55 -25.23
CA SER A 201 17.41 3.76 -25.97
C SER A 201 15.99 4.17 -25.58
N SER A 202 15.61 5.39 -25.96
CA SER A 202 14.42 6.14 -25.53
C SER A 202 13.09 5.38 -25.54
N VAL A 203 12.26 5.64 -24.51
CA VAL A 203 10.87 5.19 -24.43
C VAL A 203 10.03 5.85 -25.53
N ASN A 204 9.66 5.09 -26.57
CA ASN A 204 8.48 5.31 -27.40
C ASN A 204 8.21 4.08 -28.29
N SER A 205 6.95 3.90 -28.69
CA SER A 205 6.42 2.74 -29.44
C SER A 205 6.38 1.40 -28.67
N LEU A 206 5.16 1.02 -28.27
CA LEU A 206 4.78 -0.36 -27.93
C LEU A 206 3.39 -0.66 -28.51
N VAL A 207 3.35 -0.99 -29.80
CA VAL A 207 2.19 -1.65 -30.44
C VAL A 207 2.72 -2.79 -31.31
N SER A 208 2.08 -3.96 -31.19
CA SER A 208 2.20 -5.15 -32.04
C SER A 208 3.60 -5.68 -32.38
N SER A 209 4.00 -6.76 -31.71
CA SER A 209 4.83 -7.79 -32.32
C SER A 209 3.94 -8.88 -32.92
N TYR A 210 3.73 -8.84 -34.24
CA TYR A 210 3.29 -9.99 -35.03
C TYR A 210 4.06 -9.99 -36.35
N SER A 211 4.84 -11.05 -36.58
CA SER A 211 5.47 -11.32 -37.87
C SER A 211 5.59 -12.84 -38.05
N HIS A 212 4.95 -13.36 -39.10
CA HIS A 212 5.33 -14.62 -39.70
C HIS A 212 5.57 -14.41 -41.20
N SER A 213 6.85 -14.47 -41.56
CA SER A 213 7.40 -15.03 -42.80
C SER A 213 6.78 -14.69 -44.17
N GLN A 214 7.66 -14.19 -45.04
CA GLN A 214 7.82 -14.57 -46.46
C GLN A 214 7.01 -13.76 -47.51
N GLY A 215 7.68 -13.24 -48.55
CA GLY A 215 7.05 -12.50 -49.66
C GLY A 215 7.91 -11.36 -50.24
N GLN A 216 8.80 -11.72 -51.16
CA GLN A 216 9.75 -10.90 -51.94
C GLN A 216 9.34 -9.49 -52.45
N GLU A 217 10.33 -8.58 -52.44
CA GLU A 217 10.75 -7.66 -53.53
C GLU A 217 10.26 -6.19 -53.70
N PHE A 218 11.21 -5.39 -54.22
CA PHE A 218 11.21 -4.02 -54.78
C PHE A 218 10.73 -2.78 -53.98
N LEU A 219 11.74 -2.06 -53.47
CA LEU A 219 11.86 -0.58 -53.48
C LEU A 219 12.34 -0.09 -54.88
N PRO A 220 12.35 1.22 -55.25
CA PRO A 220 12.22 2.41 -54.39
C PRO A 220 11.31 3.58 -54.86
N VAL A 221 11.00 4.44 -53.89
CA VAL A 221 10.53 5.86 -53.95
C VAL A 221 11.60 6.75 -54.63
N PRO A 222 11.25 7.72 -55.52
CA PRO A 222 11.29 9.18 -55.17
C PRO A 222 10.35 10.08 -56.05
N ASP A 223 10.04 11.38 -55.80
CA ASP A 223 10.13 12.29 -54.63
C ASP A 223 9.26 13.56 -54.84
N LEU A 224 9.45 14.60 -54.01
CA LEU A 224 9.20 16.04 -54.24
C LEU A 224 7.92 16.71 -53.67
N SER A 225 7.95 16.89 -52.35
CA SER A 225 7.88 18.20 -51.65
C SER A 225 7.33 19.46 -52.34
N HIS A 226 6.50 20.23 -51.62
CA HIS A 226 6.89 21.48 -50.92
C HIS A 226 5.70 22.03 -50.08
N SER A 227 5.84 22.19 -48.75
CA SER A 227 6.21 23.44 -48.03
C SER A 227 5.14 24.55 -48.07
N GLY A 228 4.64 25.11 -46.96
CA GLY A 228 4.83 24.83 -45.53
C GLY A 228 4.47 26.04 -44.63
N LEU A 229 4.27 25.82 -43.32
CA LEU A 229 3.90 26.80 -42.25
C LEU A 229 2.47 27.40 -42.38
N ASP A 230 1.76 27.80 -41.31
CA ASP A 230 2.07 27.77 -39.85
C ASP A 230 0.80 27.49 -39.00
N GLU A 231 0.94 27.49 -37.67
CA GLU A 231 -0.12 27.34 -36.63
C GLU A 231 -0.85 25.98 -36.58
N LEU A 232 -0.11 24.89 -36.31
CA LEU A 232 -0.73 23.66 -35.77
C LEU A 232 -1.13 23.85 -34.29
N GLY A 233 -2.43 23.97 -34.05
CA GLY A 233 -3.06 24.03 -32.72
C GLY A 233 -3.88 22.78 -32.34
N GLU A 234 -3.79 21.70 -33.11
CA GLU A 234 -4.64 20.50 -32.94
C GLU A 234 -3.83 19.20 -32.74
N LEU A 235 -4.19 18.47 -31.69
CA LEU A 235 -4.45 17.02 -31.76
C LEU A 235 -5.32 16.63 -30.57
N GLY A 236 -6.54 17.18 -30.55
CA GLY A 236 -7.62 16.66 -29.70
C GLY A 236 -8.09 15.28 -30.17
N GLU A 237 -8.84 14.60 -29.32
CA GLU A 237 -9.38 13.27 -29.61
C GLU A 237 -10.29 13.29 -30.86
N PRO A 238 -10.27 12.26 -31.72
CA PRO A 238 -11.21 12.16 -32.85
C PRO A 238 -12.64 12.01 -32.30
N SER A 239 -13.39 13.11 -32.26
CA SER A 239 -14.67 13.15 -31.56
C SER A 239 -15.70 12.18 -32.14
N SER A 240 -16.54 11.62 -31.27
CA SER A 240 -17.63 10.71 -31.62
C SER A 240 -18.79 11.36 -32.41
N CYS A 241 -18.70 12.66 -32.73
CA CYS A 241 -19.77 13.43 -33.37
C CYS A 241 -20.03 12.98 -34.82
N SER A 242 -18.97 12.80 -35.62
CA SER A 242 -19.10 12.51 -37.07
C SER A 242 -19.87 11.21 -37.36
N ILE A 243 -19.68 10.15 -36.56
CA ILE A 243 -20.42 8.89 -36.76
C ILE A 243 -21.89 9.07 -36.37
N ALA A 244 -22.18 9.81 -35.29
CA ALA A 244 -23.55 10.09 -34.85
C ALA A 244 -24.32 10.99 -35.84
N GLU A 245 -23.64 11.94 -36.49
CA GLU A 245 -24.24 12.82 -37.50
C GLU A 245 -24.48 12.08 -38.83
N ASN A 246 -23.55 11.24 -39.27
CA ASN A 246 -23.78 10.38 -40.45
C ASN A 246 -24.96 9.41 -40.22
N LEU A 247 -25.04 8.75 -39.06
CA LEU A 247 -26.17 7.86 -38.73
C LEU A 247 -27.50 8.60 -38.60
N ARG A 248 -27.50 9.87 -38.16
CA ARG A 248 -28.69 10.74 -38.21
C ARG A 248 -29.12 11.02 -39.65
N ILE A 249 -28.18 11.38 -40.52
CA ILE A 249 -28.48 11.69 -41.93
C ILE A 249 -28.99 10.44 -42.66
N GLU A 250 -28.46 9.25 -42.36
CA GLU A 250 -29.01 7.99 -42.89
C GLU A 250 -30.41 7.69 -42.33
N LEU A 251 -30.67 7.94 -41.04
CA LEU A 251 -31.99 7.76 -40.44
C LEU A 251 -33.03 8.72 -41.04
N ASP A 252 -32.71 10.02 -41.15
CA ASP A 252 -33.58 11.03 -41.78
C ASP A 252 -33.88 10.66 -43.25
N GLN A 253 -32.89 10.17 -44.00
CA GLN A 253 -33.08 9.66 -45.37
C GLN A 253 -33.84 8.32 -45.42
N SER A 254 -33.87 7.54 -44.34
CA SER A 254 -34.65 6.30 -44.24
C SER A 254 -36.12 6.63 -43.95
N GLU A 255 -36.38 7.51 -42.98
CA GLU A 255 -37.73 7.99 -42.66
C GLU A 255 -38.38 8.71 -43.85
N LEU A 256 -37.62 9.53 -44.60
CA LEU A 256 -38.15 10.18 -45.81
C LEU A 256 -38.57 9.15 -46.86
N ARG A 257 -37.73 8.14 -47.14
CA ARG A 257 -38.06 7.03 -48.05
C ARG A 257 -39.24 6.20 -47.56
N GLN A 258 -39.38 6.00 -46.25
CA GLN A 258 -40.53 5.33 -45.65
C GLN A 258 -41.83 6.13 -45.84
N GLN A 259 -41.78 7.46 -45.72
CA GLN A 259 -42.93 8.34 -45.99
C GLN A 259 -43.31 8.34 -47.48
N GLU A 260 -42.33 8.41 -48.40
CA GLU A 260 -42.57 8.28 -49.84
C GLU A 260 -43.23 6.94 -50.22
N LEU A 261 -42.74 5.83 -49.64
CA LEU A 261 -43.33 4.51 -49.81
C LEU A 261 -44.77 4.43 -49.26
N LEU A 262 -45.04 5.02 -48.09
CA LEU A 262 -46.38 5.10 -47.52
C LEU A 262 -47.34 5.91 -48.41
N VAL A 263 -46.89 7.02 -49.00
CA VAL A 263 -47.67 7.79 -49.98
C VAL A 263 -47.95 6.94 -51.22
N ARG A 264 -46.93 6.28 -51.80
CA ARG A 264 -47.14 5.44 -52.99
C ARG A 264 -48.04 4.23 -52.73
N VAL A 265 -48.02 3.65 -51.53
CA VAL A 265 -48.97 2.61 -51.10
C VAL A 265 -50.40 3.16 -50.98
N GLN A 266 -50.59 4.40 -50.51
CA GLN A 266 -51.92 5.03 -50.52
C GLN A 266 -52.41 5.37 -51.94
N GLU A 267 -51.51 5.75 -52.85
CA GLU A 267 -51.86 5.96 -54.27
C GLU A 267 -52.28 4.64 -54.94
N LEU A 268 -51.47 3.58 -54.81
CA LEU A 268 -51.82 2.24 -55.28
C LEU A 268 -53.13 1.73 -54.63
N GLY A 269 -53.42 2.11 -53.39
CA GLY A 269 -54.70 1.84 -52.72
C GLY A 269 -55.90 2.56 -53.35
N LYS A 270 -55.71 3.78 -53.89
CA LYS A 270 -56.73 4.52 -54.65
C LYS A 270 -56.89 3.94 -56.05
N GLU A 271 -55.79 3.70 -56.77
CA GLU A 271 -55.77 3.03 -58.08
C GLU A 271 -56.51 1.68 -58.01
N ALA A 272 -56.26 0.89 -56.96
CA ALA A 272 -56.95 -0.38 -56.71
C ALA A 272 -58.44 -0.23 -56.35
N ALA A 273 -58.85 0.87 -55.70
CA ALA A 273 -60.26 1.15 -55.42
C ALA A 273 -61.01 1.57 -56.69
N GLU A 274 -60.42 2.44 -57.51
CA GLU A 274 -60.97 2.86 -58.81
C GLU A 274 -61.13 1.66 -59.76
N LEU A 275 -60.12 0.79 -59.86
CA LEU A 275 -60.23 -0.48 -60.60
C LEU A 275 -61.35 -1.38 -60.07
N LYS A 276 -61.59 -1.39 -58.75
CA LYS A 276 -62.64 -2.20 -58.13
C LYS A 276 -64.04 -1.67 -58.42
N ASP A 277 -64.22 -0.35 -58.46
CA ASP A 277 -65.48 0.27 -58.90
C ASP A 277 -65.70 0.16 -60.42
N ILE A 278 -64.64 0.18 -61.25
CA ILE A 278 -64.73 -0.16 -62.69
C ILE A 278 -65.19 -1.61 -62.88
N VAL A 279 -64.58 -2.57 -62.16
CA VAL A 279 -65.00 -3.99 -62.18
C VAL A 279 -66.46 -4.14 -61.73
N LYS A 280 -66.85 -3.44 -60.67
CA LYS A 280 -68.24 -3.44 -60.18
C LYS A 280 -69.21 -2.88 -61.22
N HIS A 281 -68.88 -1.78 -61.89
CA HIS A 281 -69.72 -1.20 -62.94
C HIS A 281 -69.83 -2.10 -64.18
N LEU A 282 -68.73 -2.73 -64.61
CA LEU A 282 -68.73 -3.74 -65.67
C LEU A 282 -69.61 -4.94 -65.29
N GLN A 283 -69.55 -5.40 -64.04
CA GLN A 283 -70.37 -6.49 -63.54
C GLN A 283 -71.87 -6.11 -63.43
N GLU A 284 -72.17 -4.85 -63.13
CA GLU A 284 -73.51 -4.26 -63.19
C GLU A 284 -74.05 -4.26 -64.63
N GLN A 285 -73.26 -3.79 -65.61
CA GLN A 285 -73.61 -3.85 -67.03
C GLN A 285 -73.85 -5.29 -67.51
N LEU A 286 -73.01 -6.24 -67.09
CA LEU A 286 -73.16 -7.67 -67.40
C LEU A 286 -74.43 -8.28 -66.77
N SER A 287 -74.87 -7.76 -65.62
CA SER A 287 -76.16 -8.14 -65.01
C SER A 287 -77.36 -7.54 -65.76
N ALA A 288 -77.28 -6.28 -66.18
CA ALA A 288 -78.30 -5.62 -66.98
C ALA A 288 -78.48 -6.32 -68.34
N GLN A 289 -77.37 -6.68 -69.02
CA GLN A 289 -77.39 -7.39 -70.29
C GLN A 289 -78.01 -8.81 -70.17
N LYS A 290 -77.87 -9.46 -69.01
CA LYS A 290 -78.58 -10.73 -68.72
C LYS A 290 -80.08 -10.53 -68.50
N SER A 291 -80.51 -9.43 -67.87
CA SER A 291 -81.93 -9.14 -67.63
C SER A 291 -82.72 -8.82 -68.90
N ALA A 292 -82.06 -8.29 -69.93
CA ALA A 292 -82.71 -7.92 -71.20
C ALA A 292 -83.18 -9.10 -72.07
N ASN A 293 -82.68 -10.32 -71.81
CA ASN A 293 -82.93 -11.51 -72.66
C ASN A 293 -83.94 -12.51 -72.07
N SER A 294 -84.71 -12.13 -71.04
CA SER A 294 -85.59 -13.06 -70.30
C SER A 294 -87.08 -12.67 -70.26
N THR A 295 -87.61 -12.01 -71.30
CA THR A 295 -89.05 -11.69 -71.41
C THR A 295 -89.62 -11.93 -72.82
N SER A 296 -90.02 -13.18 -73.11
CA SER A 296 -91.12 -13.48 -74.04
C SER A 296 -91.63 -14.91 -73.86
N THR A 297 -92.78 -15.07 -73.18
CA THR A 297 -93.42 -16.37 -72.95
C THR A 297 -94.95 -16.24 -72.93
N ALA A 298 -95.60 -16.31 -74.11
CA ALA A 298 -97.06 -16.31 -74.30
C ALA A 298 -97.40 -16.55 -75.79
N VAL A 299 -98.50 -17.18 -76.20
CA VAL A 299 -99.43 -18.15 -75.56
C VAL A 299 -100.27 -18.82 -76.69
N GLN A 300 -100.71 -20.08 -76.50
CA GLN A 300 -101.83 -20.82 -77.17
C GLN A 300 -102.16 -20.52 -78.67
N SER A 301 -102.27 -21.52 -79.55
CA SER A 301 -103.48 -22.35 -79.64
C SER A 301 -103.36 -23.60 -80.55
N ASN A 302 -104.36 -24.50 -80.45
CA ASN A 302 -104.58 -25.73 -81.24
C ASN A 302 -105.66 -25.48 -82.33
N PRO A 303 -105.94 -26.40 -83.30
CA PRO A 303 -105.29 -27.69 -83.63
C PRO A 303 -104.96 -27.90 -85.13
N GLU A 304 -104.57 -29.15 -85.46
CA GLU A 304 -104.87 -29.90 -86.72
C GLU A 304 -104.04 -29.76 -88.01
N THR A 305 -104.02 -30.89 -88.75
CA THR A 305 -103.68 -31.13 -90.17
C THR A 305 -102.24 -30.92 -90.69
N TYR A 306 -101.63 -32.02 -91.18
CA TYR A 306 -100.62 -32.20 -92.26
C TYR A 306 -99.40 -31.25 -92.37
N SER A 307 -98.17 -31.69 -92.65
CA SER A 307 -97.65 -33.02 -93.03
C SER A 307 -96.18 -33.20 -92.59
N GLU A 308 -95.67 -34.43 -92.68
CA GLU A 308 -94.24 -34.72 -92.61
C GLU A 308 -93.50 -34.12 -93.82
N GLU A 309 -92.32 -33.51 -93.60
CA GLU A 309 -91.19 -33.34 -94.54
C GLU A 309 -90.13 -32.34 -94.03
N ARG A 310 -90.50 -31.41 -93.14
CA ARG A 310 -89.67 -30.23 -92.78
C ARG A 310 -88.55 -30.45 -91.72
N VAL A 311 -88.19 -31.69 -91.40
CA VAL A 311 -87.22 -32.00 -90.33
C VAL A 311 -85.75 -31.94 -90.79
N ASN A 312 -85.46 -32.34 -92.03
CA ASN A 312 -84.08 -32.64 -92.48
C ASN A 312 -83.22 -31.43 -92.91
N HIS A 313 -83.55 -30.20 -92.49
CA HIS A 313 -82.74 -29.01 -92.83
C HIS A 313 -82.34 -28.12 -91.64
N TYR A 314 -82.82 -28.42 -90.42
CA TYR A 314 -82.42 -27.70 -89.20
C TYR A 314 -81.39 -28.44 -88.33
N GLN A 315 -81.12 -29.72 -88.64
CA GLN A 315 -80.16 -30.55 -87.91
C GLN A 315 -78.70 -30.20 -88.31
N THR A 316 -78.42 -30.26 -89.61
CA THR A 316 -77.07 -30.23 -90.20
C THR A 316 -76.25 -28.97 -89.90
N CYS A 317 -76.90 -27.81 -89.76
CA CYS A 317 -76.22 -26.56 -89.43
C CYS A 317 -75.98 -26.36 -87.92
N ARG A 318 -76.58 -27.20 -87.06
CA ARG A 318 -76.55 -27.00 -85.60
C ARG A 318 -75.41 -27.73 -84.91
N GLU A 319 -74.96 -28.83 -85.47
CA GLU A 319 -73.89 -29.67 -84.94
C GLU A 319 -72.48 -29.04 -85.03
N PRO A 320 -72.02 -28.44 -86.15
CA PRO A 320 -70.72 -27.77 -86.17
C PRO A 320 -70.65 -26.58 -85.21
N ILE A 321 -71.71 -25.75 -85.15
CA ILE A 321 -71.80 -24.61 -84.21
C ILE A 321 -71.78 -25.11 -82.75
N ARG A 322 -72.41 -26.26 -82.46
CA ARG A 322 -72.38 -26.87 -81.14
C ARG A 322 -70.98 -27.40 -80.79
N SER A 323 -70.27 -28.02 -81.73
CA SER A 323 -68.88 -28.45 -81.52
C SER A 323 -67.99 -27.23 -81.23
N GLU A 324 -68.01 -26.20 -82.08
CA GLU A 324 -67.15 -25.03 -81.91
C GLU A 324 -67.43 -24.30 -80.59
N LEU A 325 -68.70 -24.20 -80.16
CA LEU A 325 -69.04 -23.66 -78.84
C LEU A 325 -68.55 -24.54 -77.69
N GLN A 326 -68.49 -25.86 -77.85
CA GLN A 326 -68.02 -26.80 -76.84
C GLN A 326 -66.48 -26.89 -76.79
N ASP A 327 -65.80 -26.76 -77.93
CA ASP A 327 -64.34 -26.63 -78.02
C ASP A 327 -63.87 -25.28 -77.44
N ARG A 328 -64.62 -24.20 -77.69
CA ARG A 328 -64.39 -22.90 -77.05
C ARG A 328 -64.71 -22.89 -75.56
N LEU A 329 -65.73 -23.63 -75.12
CA LEU A 329 -66.03 -23.79 -73.69
C LEU A 329 -64.90 -24.54 -72.98
N THR A 330 -64.50 -25.72 -73.46
CA THR A 330 -63.40 -26.50 -72.86
C THR A 330 -62.06 -25.76 -72.92
N THR A 331 -61.78 -24.98 -73.98
CA THR A 331 -60.61 -24.09 -74.03
C THR A 331 -60.67 -22.98 -72.96
N ALA A 332 -61.85 -22.43 -72.68
CA ALA A 332 -62.04 -21.42 -71.62
C ALA A 332 -61.99 -22.04 -70.22
N GLU A 333 -62.53 -23.25 -70.03
CA GLU A 333 -62.45 -24.03 -68.78
C GLU A 333 -61.00 -24.41 -68.46
N ASN A 334 -60.24 -24.92 -69.43
CA ASN A 334 -58.82 -25.22 -69.28
C ASN A 334 -58.01 -23.96 -68.91
N LYS A 335 -58.28 -22.81 -69.55
CA LYS A 335 -57.65 -21.53 -69.19
C LYS A 335 -58.05 -21.03 -67.81
N ASN A 336 -59.30 -21.23 -67.38
CA ASN A 336 -59.72 -20.92 -66.01
C ASN A 336 -59.02 -21.82 -64.99
N MET A 337 -58.85 -23.12 -65.27
CA MET A 337 -58.10 -24.03 -64.39
C MET A 337 -56.61 -23.66 -64.32
N GLU A 338 -56.00 -23.26 -65.44
CA GLU A 338 -54.62 -22.75 -65.47
C GLU A 338 -54.47 -21.45 -64.65
N LEU A 339 -55.40 -20.51 -64.80
CA LEU A 339 -55.42 -19.25 -64.04
C LEU A 339 -55.69 -19.48 -62.55
N LEU A 340 -56.56 -20.42 -62.18
CA LEU A 340 -56.80 -20.81 -60.80
C LEU A 340 -55.56 -21.47 -60.19
N SER A 341 -54.86 -22.34 -60.92
CA SER A 341 -53.60 -22.94 -60.46
C SER A 341 -52.53 -21.88 -60.19
N LYS A 342 -52.38 -20.89 -61.09
CA LYS A 342 -51.44 -19.76 -60.92
C LYS A 342 -51.85 -18.82 -59.79
N LEU A 343 -53.14 -18.65 -59.54
CA LEU A 343 -53.65 -17.89 -58.40
C LEU A 343 -53.35 -18.61 -57.08
N ASP A 344 -53.60 -19.91 -56.99
CA ASP A 344 -53.27 -20.75 -55.83
C ASP A 344 -51.76 -20.77 -55.54
N GLU A 345 -50.92 -20.76 -56.58
CA GLU A 345 -49.46 -20.69 -56.47
C GLU A 345 -49.00 -19.34 -55.92
N ALA A 346 -49.44 -18.23 -56.53
CA ALA A 346 -49.16 -16.88 -56.03
C ALA A 346 -49.71 -16.60 -54.61
N LEU A 347 -50.83 -17.24 -54.23
CA LEU A 347 -51.37 -17.19 -52.86
C LEU A 347 -50.51 -17.99 -51.87
N LYS A 348 -49.93 -19.13 -52.27
CA LYS A 348 -48.97 -19.89 -51.43
C LYS A 348 -47.68 -19.11 -51.24
N GLU A 349 -47.13 -18.53 -52.30
CA GLU A 349 -45.93 -17.67 -52.24
C GLU A 349 -46.16 -16.47 -51.30
N ARG A 350 -47.28 -15.74 -51.45
CA ARG A 350 -47.62 -14.65 -50.53
C ARG A 350 -47.88 -15.13 -49.10
N GLY A 351 -48.43 -16.33 -48.91
CA GLY A 351 -48.55 -16.96 -47.59
C GLY A 351 -47.18 -17.19 -46.93
N GLN A 352 -46.22 -17.73 -47.67
CA GLN A 352 -44.84 -17.95 -47.20
C GLN A 352 -44.10 -16.63 -46.93
N GLN A 353 -44.23 -15.63 -47.81
CA GLN A 353 -43.68 -14.29 -47.60
C GLN A 353 -44.27 -13.65 -46.32
N THR A 354 -45.59 -13.75 -46.13
CA THR A 354 -46.26 -13.22 -44.93
C THR A 354 -45.79 -13.92 -43.65
N ALA A 355 -45.61 -15.25 -43.69
CA ALA A 355 -45.04 -16.00 -42.57
C ALA A 355 -43.60 -15.54 -42.26
N SER A 356 -42.74 -15.41 -43.28
CA SER A 356 -41.36 -14.93 -43.12
C SER A 356 -41.28 -13.49 -42.56
N TYR A 357 -42.20 -12.59 -42.96
CA TYR A 357 -42.32 -11.27 -42.35
C TYR A 357 -42.78 -11.34 -40.89
N CYS A 358 -43.70 -12.23 -40.54
CA CYS A 358 -44.13 -12.43 -39.14
C CYS A 358 -43.00 -13.01 -38.26
N GLU A 359 -42.24 -13.98 -38.75
CA GLU A 359 -41.05 -14.53 -38.07
C GLU A 359 -39.98 -13.44 -37.87
N SER A 360 -39.74 -12.62 -38.91
CA SER A 360 -38.81 -11.50 -38.85
C SER A 360 -39.24 -10.44 -37.83
N ALA A 361 -40.53 -10.07 -37.81
CA ALA A 361 -41.09 -9.13 -36.85
C ALA A 361 -41.01 -9.67 -35.40
N TRP A 362 -41.29 -10.96 -35.19
CA TRP A 362 -41.14 -11.60 -33.89
C TRP A 362 -39.66 -11.64 -33.45
N LYS A 363 -38.73 -11.87 -34.38
CA LYS A 363 -37.30 -11.83 -34.09
C LYS A 363 -36.79 -10.43 -33.74
N ILE A 364 -37.31 -9.39 -34.40
CA ILE A 364 -37.04 -8.00 -34.07
C ILE A 364 -37.54 -7.68 -32.65
N GLN A 365 -38.76 -8.11 -32.29
CA GLN A 365 -39.29 -7.93 -30.93
C GLN A 365 -38.44 -8.64 -29.88
N GLU A 366 -38.02 -9.90 -30.12
CA GLU A 366 -37.12 -10.66 -29.23
C GLU A 366 -35.78 -9.92 -29.02
N LEU A 367 -35.24 -9.28 -30.06
CA LEU A 367 -34.00 -8.51 -29.99
C LEU A 367 -34.19 -7.17 -29.26
N LEU A 368 -35.33 -6.50 -29.42
CA LEU A 368 -35.67 -5.27 -28.70
C LEU A 368 -35.85 -5.52 -27.19
N ASP A 369 -36.56 -6.58 -26.81
CA ASP A 369 -36.73 -6.95 -25.40
C ASP A 369 -35.40 -7.36 -24.76
N LYS A 370 -34.53 -8.05 -25.51
CA LYS A 370 -33.15 -8.34 -25.08
C LYS A 370 -32.31 -7.08 -24.91
N LEU A 371 -32.32 -6.17 -25.89
CA LEU A 371 -31.62 -4.88 -25.81
C LEU A 371 -32.07 -4.10 -24.56
N LYS A 372 -33.38 -3.98 -24.35
CA LYS A 372 -33.95 -3.33 -23.17
C LYS A 372 -33.47 -3.96 -21.87
N SER A 373 -33.48 -5.29 -21.75
CA SER A 373 -32.98 -5.99 -20.56
C SER A 373 -31.47 -5.75 -20.31
N ALA A 374 -30.67 -5.61 -21.37
CA ALA A 374 -29.26 -5.27 -21.28
C ALA A 374 -29.02 -3.80 -20.89
N GLU A 375 -29.88 -2.88 -21.35
CA GLU A 375 -29.87 -1.48 -20.91
C GLU A 375 -30.26 -1.34 -19.43
N GLU A 376 -31.33 -2.02 -18.99
CA GLU A 376 -31.75 -2.06 -17.59
C GLU A 376 -30.64 -2.62 -16.68
N GLY A 377 -30.00 -3.73 -17.08
CA GLY A 377 -28.83 -4.27 -16.38
C GLY A 377 -27.61 -3.33 -16.38
N ARG A 378 -27.38 -2.58 -17.47
CA ARG A 378 -26.33 -1.55 -17.55
C ARG A 378 -26.60 -0.36 -16.62
N PHE A 379 -27.87 0.06 -16.48
CA PHE A 379 -28.24 1.10 -15.52
C PHE A 379 -28.06 0.63 -14.07
N GLU A 380 -28.39 -0.63 -13.76
CA GLU A 380 -28.18 -1.18 -12.41
C GLU A 380 -26.68 -1.28 -12.07
N ALA A 381 -25.87 -1.86 -12.97
CA ALA A 381 -24.42 -1.92 -12.82
C ALA A 381 -23.76 -0.53 -12.67
N LYS A 382 -24.35 0.51 -13.28
CA LYS A 382 -23.94 1.91 -13.06
C LYS A 382 -24.33 2.43 -11.68
N ARG A 383 -25.55 2.16 -11.19
CA ARG A 383 -25.96 2.55 -9.82
C ARG A 383 -25.05 1.91 -8.77
N GLU A 384 -24.82 0.60 -8.87
CA GLU A 384 -23.90 -0.09 -7.97
C GLU A 384 -22.47 0.46 -8.04
N ALA A 385 -21.99 0.84 -9.24
CA ALA A 385 -20.66 1.44 -9.39
C ALA A 385 -20.58 2.83 -8.74
N GLU A 386 -21.63 3.64 -8.83
CA GLU A 386 -21.73 4.91 -8.11
C GLU A 386 -21.82 4.73 -6.59
N ASP A 387 -22.58 3.74 -6.09
CA ASP A 387 -22.66 3.45 -4.65
C ASP A 387 -21.36 2.85 -4.10
N ARG A 388 -20.69 1.99 -4.86
CA ARG A 388 -19.33 1.52 -4.55
C ARG A 388 -18.32 2.68 -4.54
N ALA A 389 -18.44 3.65 -5.45
CA ALA A 389 -17.61 4.86 -5.44
C ALA A 389 -17.88 5.74 -4.19
N ARG A 390 -19.16 5.97 -3.84
CA ARG A 390 -19.55 6.68 -2.61
C ARG A 390 -18.98 6.00 -1.36
N HIS A 391 -19.06 4.67 -1.29
CA HIS A 391 -18.52 3.91 -0.16
C HIS A 391 -16.99 4.02 -0.07
N CYS A 392 -16.27 3.90 -1.19
CA CYS A 392 -14.82 4.13 -1.25
C CYS A 392 -14.42 5.56 -0.84
N GLU A 393 -15.23 6.57 -1.19
CA GLU A 393 -15.00 7.95 -0.74
C GLU A 393 -15.20 8.10 0.77
N CYS A 394 -16.28 7.55 1.34
CA CYS A 394 -16.49 7.54 2.79
C CYS A 394 -15.35 6.83 3.55
N LEU A 395 -14.88 5.67 3.06
CA LEU A 395 -13.73 4.96 3.63
C LEU A 395 -12.43 5.78 3.51
N SER A 396 -12.23 6.51 2.40
CA SER A 396 -11.09 7.42 2.25
C SER A 396 -11.15 8.60 3.23
N GLN A 397 -12.35 9.10 3.54
CA GLN A 397 -12.55 10.15 4.55
C GLN A 397 -12.32 9.61 5.98
N GLU A 398 -12.82 8.41 6.32
CA GLU A 398 -12.53 7.80 7.63
C GLU A 398 -11.02 7.53 7.79
N LEU A 399 -10.35 6.98 6.77
CA LEU A 399 -8.90 6.74 6.81
C LEU A 399 -8.10 8.02 7.07
N LYS A 400 -8.43 9.15 6.43
CA LYS A 400 -7.78 10.45 6.71
C LYS A 400 -7.97 10.90 8.15
N LEU A 401 -9.17 10.75 8.70
CA LEU A 401 -9.43 11.06 10.11
C LEU A 401 -8.60 10.15 11.04
N ARG A 402 -8.44 8.86 10.72
CA ARG A 402 -7.55 7.96 11.49
C ARG A 402 -6.07 8.32 11.34
N GLU A 403 -5.63 8.77 10.17
CA GLU A 403 -4.26 9.24 9.94
C GLU A 403 -3.97 10.53 10.76
N GLU A 404 -4.93 11.44 10.86
CA GLU A 404 -4.85 12.63 11.71
C GLU A 404 -4.92 12.30 13.21
N GLU A 405 -5.82 11.41 13.64
CA GLU A 405 -5.88 10.87 15.01
C GLU A 405 -4.55 10.20 15.42
N LEU A 406 -4.00 9.35 14.55
CA LEU A 406 -2.73 8.65 14.79
C LEU A 406 -1.55 9.62 14.87
N LYS A 407 -1.48 10.61 13.96
CA LYS A 407 -0.44 11.65 14.01
C LYS A 407 -0.51 12.45 15.32
N ASN A 408 -1.72 12.83 15.75
CA ASN A 408 -1.92 13.52 17.03
C ASN A 408 -1.56 12.65 18.26
N ALA A 409 -1.63 11.32 18.14
CA ALA A 409 -1.18 10.39 19.16
C ALA A 409 0.36 10.18 19.14
N GLU A 410 0.97 10.14 17.96
CA GLU A 410 2.43 10.11 17.79
C GLU A 410 3.10 11.37 18.33
N GLU A 411 2.50 12.55 18.11
CA GLU A 411 2.98 13.84 18.63
C GLU A 411 2.98 13.86 20.17
N LYS A 412 1.86 13.50 20.80
CA LYS A 412 1.76 13.34 22.27
C LYS A 412 2.71 12.28 22.83
N LEU A 413 2.93 11.18 22.12
CA LEU A 413 3.90 10.16 22.49
C LEU A 413 5.34 10.70 22.37
N GLY A 414 5.59 11.67 21.49
CA GLY A 414 6.83 12.45 21.43
C GLY A 414 7.01 13.34 22.66
N GLU A 415 5.99 14.12 23.03
CA GLU A 415 6.00 14.97 24.24
C GLU A 415 6.26 14.15 25.52
N VAL A 416 5.56 13.03 25.70
CA VAL A 416 5.72 12.15 26.86
C VAL A 416 7.12 11.51 26.91
N LYS A 417 7.71 11.17 25.76
CA LYS A 417 9.10 10.67 25.70
C LYS A 417 10.11 11.74 26.05
N ALA A 418 9.96 12.95 25.52
CA ALA A 418 10.83 14.08 25.86
C ALA A 418 10.82 14.35 27.37
N GLY A 419 9.63 14.43 27.99
CA GLY A 419 9.52 14.60 29.44
C GLY A 419 10.13 13.44 30.25
N ALA A 420 10.00 12.19 29.78
CA ALA A 420 10.62 11.04 30.43
C ALA A 420 12.16 10.99 30.29
N ASP A 421 12.71 11.48 29.17
CA ASP A 421 14.15 11.63 28.97
C ASP A 421 14.72 12.82 29.77
N ASP A 422 13.99 13.94 29.87
CA ASP A 422 14.32 15.08 30.74
C ASP A 422 14.33 14.66 32.23
N GLU A 423 13.31 13.92 32.70
CA GLU A 423 13.25 13.37 34.06
C GLU A 423 14.40 12.38 34.32
N ARG A 424 14.80 11.60 33.30
CA ARG A 424 15.93 10.66 33.37
C ARG A 424 17.26 11.40 33.48
N GLU A 425 17.48 12.49 32.74
CA GLU A 425 18.69 13.32 32.86
C GLU A 425 18.74 14.07 34.20
N ALA A 426 17.60 14.57 34.68
CA ALA A 426 17.46 15.13 36.03
C ALA A 426 17.69 14.08 37.15
N ALA A 427 17.39 12.81 36.92
CA ALA A 427 17.70 11.73 37.85
C ALA A 427 19.19 11.33 37.83
N LEU A 428 19.83 11.32 36.64
CA LEU A 428 21.26 11.02 36.49
C LEU A 428 22.13 12.09 37.14
N THR A 429 21.85 13.37 36.89
CA THR A 429 22.58 14.50 37.49
C THR A 429 22.50 14.49 39.02
N ARG A 430 21.31 14.28 39.61
CA ARG A 430 21.15 14.07 41.07
C ARG A 430 21.97 12.88 41.59
N LEU A 431 22.13 11.81 40.80
CA LEU A 431 22.91 10.64 41.18
C LEU A 431 24.42 10.95 41.17
N GLU A 432 24.91 11.74 40.22
CA GLU A 432 26.28 12.27 40.19
C GLU A 432 26.57 13.24 41.35
N GLU A 433 25.61 14.10 41.70
CA GLU A 433 25.69 14.96 42.90
C GLU A 433 25.79 14.14 44.20
N LEU A 434 24.99 13.08 44.33
CA LEU A 434 25.02 12.17 45.47
C LEU A 434 26.33 11.37 45.53
N GLN A 435 26.83 10.86 44.40
CA GLN A 435 28.17 10.23 44.35
C GLN A 435 29.27 11.21 44.76
N SER A 436 29.19 12.46 44.29
CA SER A 436 30.12 13.53 44.67
C SER A 436 30.03 13.87 46.16
N ALA A 437 28.84 13.85 46.76
CA ALA A 437 28.64 14.04 48.19
C ALA A 437 29.22 12.86 49.01
N VAL A 438 28.98 11.61 48.59
CA VAL A 438 29.57 10.41 49.21
C VAL A 438 31.10 10.46 49.15
N GLY A 439 31.68 10.85 48.01
CA GLY A 439 33.13 11.03 47.87
C GLY A 439 33.71 12.08 48.83
N ARG A 440 33.02 13.22 49.01
CA ARG A 440 33.40 14.23 50.01
C ARG A 440 33.32 13.69 51.44
N ILE A 441 32.29 12.92 51.77
CA ILE A 441 32.10 12.31 53.11
C ILE A 441 33.17 11.24 53.38
N GLN A 442 33.51 10.38 52.41
CA GLN A 442 34.62 9.43 52.52
C GLN A 442 35.97 10.15 52.69
N GLY A 443 36.21 11.23 51.94
CA GLY A 443 37.39 12.08 52.12
C GLY A 443 37.51 12.60 53.55
N ALA A 444 36.43 13.18 54.10
CA ALA A 444 36.39 13.65 55.48
C ALA A 444 36.58 12.53 56.52
N LEU A 445 36.00 11.35 56.29
CA LEU A 445 36.20 10.16 57.15
C LEU A 445 37.67 9.73 57.19
N THR A 446 38.32 9.54 56.03
CA THR A 446 39.74 9.13 56.00
C THR A 446 40.69 10.17 56.59
N LEU A 447 40.31 11.46 56.59
CA LEU A 447 41.03 12.50 57.32
C LEU A 447 40.84 12.35 58.84
N LYS A 448 39.62 12.08 59.32
CA LYS A 448 39.37 11.83 60.75
C LYS A 448 39.99 10.53 61.26
N GLU A 449 40.09 9.49 60.43
CA GLU A 449 40.85 8.28 60.73
C GLU A 449 42.36 8.56 60.88
N LYS A 450 42.93 9.42 60.03
CA LYS A 450 44.33 9.87 60.16
C LYS A 450 44.56 10.77 61.37
N GLU A 451 43.66 11.72 61.65
CA GLU A 451 43.72 12.56 62.85
C GLU A 451 43.65 11.71 64.13
N THR A 452 42.70 10.79 64.23
CA THR A 452 42.56 9.90 65.40
C THR A 452 43.71 8.88 65.50
N GLY A 453 44.28 8.45 64.38
CA GLY A 453 45.54 7.69 64.35
C GLY A 453 46.72 8.48 64.92
N ASN A 454 46.90 9.73 64.49
CA ASN A 454 47.96 10.62 64.98
C ASN A 454 47.80 10.94 66.48
N LEU A 455 46.58 11.21 66.94
CA LEU A 455 46.29 11.43 68.36
C LEU A 455 46.54 10.17 69.20
N ARG A 456 46.24 8.98 68.66
CA ARG A 456 46.55 7.70 69.32
C ARG A 456 48.06 7.48 69.46
N ALA A 457 48.85 7.81 68.43
CA ALA A 457 50.31 7.76 68.50
C ALA A 457 50.87 8.74 69.55
N GLN A 458 50.41 10.00 69.54
CA GLN A 458 50.81 11.00 70.54
C GLN A 458 50.48 10.57 71.98
N LEU A 459 49.35 9.90 72.20
CA LEU A 459 49.00 9.33 73.50
C LEU A 459 49.95 8.20 73.91
N GLN A 460 50.38 7.34 72.98
CA GLN A 460 51.36 6.29 73.24
C GLN A 460 52.75 6.85 73.57
N ASP A 461 53.20 7.89 72.84
CA ASP A 461 54.47 8.58 73.12
C ASP A 461 54.45 9.25 74.50
N LEU A 462 53.32 9.89 74.88
CA LEU A 462 53.13 10.49 76.20
C LEU A 462 53.07 9.44 77.32
N GLN A 463 52.44 8.28 77.08
CA GLN A 463 52.45 7.15 78.02
C GLN A 463 53.87 6.61 78.23
N ALA A 464 54.62 6.36 77.16
CA ALA A 464 56.02 5.90 77.25
C ALA A 464 56.92 6.93 77.97
N SER A 465 56.66 8.23 77.78
CA SER A 465 57.35 9.33 78.48
C SER A 465 57.01 9.38 79.98
N LEU A 466 55.74 9.15 80.34
CA LEU A 466 55.29 9.03 81.74
C LEU A 466 55.94 7.82 82.42
N GLU A 467 55.84 6.62 81.83
CA GLU A 467 56.48 5.42 82.37
C GLU A 467 58.00 5.60 82.55
N CYS A 468 58.66 6.34 81.65
CA CYS A 468 60.08 6.64 81.76
C CYS A 468 60.38 7.52 83.00
N ARG A 469 59.55 8.54 83.25
CA ARG A 469 59.65 9.38 84.47
C ARG A 469 59.27 8.63 85.74
N GLU A 470 58.30 7.71 85.67
CA GLU A 470 57.93 6.86 86.80
C GLU A 470 59.09 5.92 87.17
N ARG A 471 59.72 5.25 86.21
CA ARG A 471 60.95 4.47 86.44
C ARG A 471 62.07 5.31 87.05
N GLN A 472 62.32 6.52 86.53
CA GLN A 472 63.30 7.44 87.10
C GLN A 472 62.96 7.87 88.54
N ALA A 473 61.67 8.07 88.85
CA ALA A 473 61.23 8.35 90.21
C ALA A 473 61.37 7.12 91.13
N GLU A 474 61.15 5.91 90.62
CA GLU A 474 61.40 4.64 91.32
C GLU A 474 62.89 4.47 91.64
N GLU A 475 63.78 4.74 90.67
CA GLU A 475 65.23 4.68 90.86
C GLU A 475 65.70 5.75 91.86
N LEU A 476 65.18 6.98 91.80
CA LEU A 476 65.48 8.02 92.79
C LEU A 476 64.94 7.67 94.20
N ARG A 477 63.76 7.07 94.31
CA ARG A 477 63.24 6.53 95.59
C ARG A 477 64.16 5.44 96.14
N LYS A 478 64.64 4.54 95.29
CA LYS A 478 65.56 3.46 95.66
C LYS A 478 66.93 4.00 96.10
N MET A 479 67.51 4.95 95.37
CA MET A 479 68.74 5.64 95.76
C MET A 479 68.59 6.33 97.12
N LEU A 480 67.49 7.07 97.34
CA LEU A 480 67.21 7.73 98.63
C LEU A 480 66.96 6.74 99.78
N GLN A 481 66.46 5.55 99.49
CA GLN A 481 66.31 4.48 100.48
C GLN A 481 67.67 3.84 100.82
N GLU A 482 68.50 3.58 99.82
CA GLU A 482 69.87 3.07 100.00
C GLU A 482 70.75 4.08 100.76
N GLU A 483 70.65 5.39 100.45
CA GLU A 483 71.30 6.46 101.22
C GLU A 483 70.80 6.52 102.67
N ARG A 484 69.50 6.33 102.92
CA ARG A 484 68.94 6.28 104.30
C ARG A 484 69.50 5.11 105.08
N GLU A 485 69.54 3.93 104.49
CA GLU A 485 70.10 2.73 105.13
C GLU A 485 71.62 2.89 105.37
N GLU A 486 72.34 3.54 104.45
CA GLU A 486 73.77 3.81 104.62
C GLU A 486 74.04 4.85 105.72
N VAL A 487 73.21 5.89 105.82
CA VAL A 487 73.27 6.88 106.91
C VAL A 487 72.88 6.22 108.25
N GLU A 488 71.89 5.33 108.29
CA GLU A 488 71.53 4.58 109.51
C GLU A 488 72.67 3.67 109.98
N LYS A 489 73.36 2.98 109.06
CA LYS A 489 74.60 2.24 109.34
C LYS A 489 75.69 3.18 109.89
N GLN A 490 75.91 4.34 109.29
CA GLN A 490 76.88 5.33 109.78
C GLN A 490 76.52 5.88 111.16
N CYS A 491 75.23 6.13 111.45
CA CYS A 491 74.78 6.54 112.78
C CYS A 491 75.01 5.46 113.84
N SER A 492 74.78 4.18 113.53
CA SER A 492 75.09 3.08 114.46
C SER A 492 76.59 2.88 114.71
N LEU A 493 77.45 3.14 113.72
CA LEU A 493 78.90 3.19 113.91
C LEU A 493 79.34 4.43 114.70
N SER A 494 78.68 5.57 114.52
CA SER A 494 78.95 6.79 115.29
C SER A 494 78.50 6.68 116.75
N SER A 495 77.52 5.82 117.09
CA SER A 495 77.06 5.70 118.48
C SER A 495 78.09 5.04 119.38
N SER A 496 78.79 3.99 118.93
CA SER A 496 79.87 3.37 119.71
C SER A 496 81.08 4.29 119.88
N GLN A 497 81.41 5.09 118.87
CA GLN A 497 82.46 6.12 118.96
C GLN A 497 82.09 7.24 119.96
N ASN A 498 80.81 7.57 120.11
CA ASN A 498 80.34 8.53 121.11
C ASN A 498 80.50 8.02 122.55
N GLU A 499 80.29 6.74 122.82
CA GLU A 499 80.50 6.18 124.17
C GLU A 499 81.98 6.24 124.59
N GLU A 500 82.91 5.94 123.66
CA GLU A 500 84.35 6.15 123.90
C GLU A 500 84.68 7.64 124.10
N LEU A 501 84.11 8.54 123.29
CA LEU A 501 84.30 9.99 123.38
C LEU A 501 83.76 10.59 124.69
N GLU A 502 82.63 10.12 125.22
CA GLU A 502 82.13 10.56 126.53
C GLU A 502 83.07 10.14 127.66
N SER A 503 83.61 8.91 127.62
CA SER A 503 84.60 8.43 128.59
C SER A 503 85.86 9.30 128.59
N LEU A 504 86.37 9.62 127.39
CA LEU A 504 87.53 10.48 127.20
C LEU A 504 87.23 11.94 127.60
N SER A 505 86.02 12.44 127.32
CA SER A 505 85.57 13.77 127.75
C SER A 505 85.50 13.89 129.28
N LEU A 506 85.15 12.82 129.99
CA LEU A 506 85.07 12.81 131.46
C LEU A 506 86.46 12.89 132.12
N ASP A 507 87.48 12.23 131.57
CA ASP A 507 88.87 12.36 132.04
C ASP A 507 89.55 13.66 131.53
N LEU A 508 89.17 14.15 130.34
CA LEU A 508 89.52 15.51 129.90
C LEU A 508 88.93 16.58 130.82
N ARG A 509 87.71 16.41 131.36
CA ARG A 509 87.14 17.32 132.38
C ARG A 509 87.90 17.25 133.72
N LYS A 510 88.42 16.08 134.14
CA LYS A 510 89.28 15.97 135.34
C LYS A 510 90.61 16.70 135.15
N THR A 511 91.24 16.53 133.98
CA THR A 511 92.54 17.16 133.67
C THR A 511 92.42 18.64 133.33
N LEU A 512 91.31 19.10 132.74
CA LEU A 512 91.01 20.53 132.65
C LEU A 512 90.89 21.17 134.04
N LYS A 513 90.23 20.52 135.00
CA LYS A 513 90.11 21.05 136.38
C LYS A 513 91.42 21.14 137.16
N SER A 514 92.49 20.47 136.73
CA SER A 514 93.85 20.73 137.23
C SER A 514 94.56 21.82 136.39
N ARG A 515 94.43 21.78 135.06
CA ARG A 515 95.01 22.77 134.15
C ARG A 515 94.45 24.18 134.29
N GLU A 516 93.19 24.37 134.65
CA GLU A 516 92.60 25.69 134.95
C GLU A 516 93.33 26.39 136.12
N LYS A 517 93.78 25.61 137.12
CA LYS A 517 94.55 26.11 138.26
C LYS A 517 95.98 26.50 137.87
N GLU A 518 96.54 25.86 136.83
CA GLU A 518 97.83 26.25 136.24
C GLU A 518 97.68 27.43 135.27
N LEU A 519 96.57 27.51 134.53
CA LEU A 519 96.28 28.55 133.54
C LEU A 519 96.07 29.92 134.20
N ALA A 520 95.47 29.95 135.39
CA ALA A 520 95.42 31.16 136.22
C ALA A 520 96.83 31.72 136.52
N ALA A 521 97.82 30.85 136.71
CA ALA A 521 99.22 31.21 136.96
C ALA A 521 100.05 31.46 135.68
N SER A 522 99.52 31.20 134.48
CA SER A 522 100.16 31.55 133.20
C SER A 522 99.52 32.76 132.51
N SER A 523 98.27 33.10 132.82
CA SER A 523 97.57 34.28 132.29
C SER A 523 98.31 35.61 132.59
N GLU A 524 98.98 35.70 133.73
CA GLU A 524 99.84 36.86 134.07
C GLU A 524 101.10 36.97 133.18
N ARG A 525 101.52 35.90 132.50
CA ARG A 525 102.69 35.88 131.61
C ARG A 525 102.34 36.12 130.13
N ILE A 526 101.11 35.86 129.71
CA ILE A 526 100.70 35.98 128.29
C ILE A 526 100.56 37.44 127.84
N LYS A 527 100.19 38.35 128.77
CA LYS A 527 100.19 39.82 128.55
C LYS A 527 101.52 40.44 128.11
N HIS A 528 102.62 39.67 128.06
CA HIS A 528 103.95 40.15 127.65
C HIS A 528 104.34 39.74 126.21
N LEU A 529 103.58 38.86 125.54
CA LEU A 529 104.02 38.24 124.27
C LEU A 529 103.14 38.54 123.04
N GLU A 530 101.94 39.09 123.22
CA GLU A 530 101.01 39.38 122.12
C GLU A 530 101.35 40.69 121.37
N GLU A 531 102.35 41.45 121.83
CA GLU A 531 102.78 42.75 121.27
C GLU A 531 103.86 42.63 120.17
N GLN A 532 104.09 41.42 119.61
CA GLN A 532 105.31 41.10 118.85
C GLN A 532 105.15 40.58 117.41
N LEU A 533 103.97 40.13 116.94
CA LEU A 533 103.87 39.42 115.64
C LEU A 533 102.77 39.91 114.68
N ASP A 534 103.05 41.04 114.05
CA ASP A 534 102.29 41.62 112.93
C ASP A 534 103.18 41.60 111.65
N LYS A 535 102.71 40.99 110.52
CA LYS A 535 103.04 41.24 109.06
C LYS A 535 103.21 40.03 108.10
N LEU A 536 102.83 40.28 106.82
CA LEU A 536 103.14 39.57 105.52
C LEU A 536 102.36 38.25 105.19
N ASN A 537 102.03 37.87 103.93
CA ASN A 537 102.34 38.37 102.55
C ASN A 537 101.27 38.05 101.44
N VAL A 538 101.43 38.48 100.16
CA VAL A 538 100.43 38.44 99.02
C VAL A 538 101.04 38.30 97.56
N GLY A 539 100.36 37.68 96.55
CA GLY A 539 100.28 38.19 95.13
C GLY A 539 100.48 37.32 93.82
N LYS A 540 99.84 37.76 92.67
CA LYS A 540 100.11 37.63 91.17
C LYS A 540 99.85 36.31 90.34
N GLU A 541 99.72 36.22 88.97
CA GLU A 541 99.29 37.10 87.79
C GLU A 541 99.34 36.39 86.36
N THR A 542 98.89 37.04 85.24
CA THR A 542 99.04 36.73 83.73
C THR A 542 98.05 35.72 83.03
N VAL A 543 97.84 35.54 81.68
CA VAL A 543 98.47 35.90 80.34
C VAL A 543 97.42 36.02 79.14
N ALA A 544 97.84 36.28 77.85
CA ALA A 544 97.06 36.34 76.55
C ALA A 544 98.02 36.21 75.28
N PRO A 545 97.73 36.38 73.94
CA PRO A 545 96.55 36.78 73.06
C PRO A 545 96.22 35.74 71.89
N ARG A 546 95.97 35.92 70.54
CA ARG A 546 95.99 36.94 69.40
C ARG A 546 95.28 36.34 68.09
N ILE A 547 95.19 36.74 66.77
CA ILE A 547 95.69 37.79 65.78
C ILE A 547 94.95 37.77 64.35
N ILE A 548 94.88 38.89 63.55
CA ILE A 548 94.94 39.17 62.03
C ILE A 548 94.15 38.33 60.94
N ASP A 549 93.71 38.72 59.69
CA ASP A 549 93.32 39.94 58.84
C ASP A 549 92.38 39.47 57.64
N ASP A 550 92.18 39.92 56.36
CA ASP A 550 92.80 40.76 55.25
C ASP A 550 91.73 41.15 54.12
N GLU A 551 92.03 41.91 53.00
CA GLU A 551 91.02 42.87 52.39
C GLU A 551 91.05 43.41 50.88
N ILE A 552 90.31 44.56 50.61
CA ILE A 552 90.38 45.65 49.56
C ILE A 552 89.51 45.61 48.24
N THR A 553 88.99 46.70 47.56
CA THR A 553 88.47 48.09 47.88
C THR A 553 87.86 48.86 46.62
N SER A 554 87.29 50.10 46.77
CA SER A 554 86.95 51.18 45.73
C SER A 554 85.64 51.07 44.86
N CYS A 555 85.07 52.03 44.06
CA CYS A 555 84.90 53.54 43.87
C CYS A 555 83.96 53.79 42.61
N SER A 556 83.43 54.94 42.09
CA SER A 556 82.97 56.36 42.42
C SER A 556 82.12 56.87 41.16
N GLN A 557 81.60 58.08 40.76
CA GLN A 557 81.37 59.55 41.08
C GLN A 557 80.52 60.18 39.88
N SER A 558 80.02 61.43 39.72
CA SER A 558 79.40 62.53 40.55
C SER A 558 78.95 63.81 39.73
N GLU A 559 77.78 64.44 40.00
CA GLU A 559 77.33 65.87 39.73
C GLU A 559 77.08 66.42 38.27
N ASN A 560 76.54 67.64 37.91
CA ASN A 560 75.41 68.58 38.29
C ASN A 560 75.36 69.83 37.30
N THR A 561 74.43 70.83 37.13
CA THR A 561 72.94 71.07 37.24
C THR A 561 72.47 72.46 36.64
N ALA A 562 71.24 72.56 36.05
CA ALA A 562 70.25 73.69 35.92
C ALA A 562 70.47 75.05 35.13
N ASP A 563 69.50 75.41 34.25
CA ASP A 563 68.91 76.76 34.05
C ASP A 563 67.54 76.66 33.31
N ASP A 564 66.47 77.30 33.81
CA ASP A 564 65.07 77.02 33.40
C ASP A 564 64.11 78.22 33.59
N LYS A 565 63.59 78.80 32.48
CA LYS A 565 62.21 79.38 32.37
C LYS A 565 61.85 80.04 31.04
N THR A 566 62.78 80.73 30.38
CA THR A 566 62.45 81.64 29.26
C THR A 566 62.19 80.97 27.91
N GLN A 567 62.57 79.70 27.75
CA GLN A 567 62.39 78.98 26.48
C GLN A 567 60.94 78.47 26.25
N PHE A 568 60.18 78.22 27.30
CA PHE A 568 58.87 77.53 27.20
C PHE A 568 57.81 78.27 26.36
N SER A 569 57.81 79.61 26.37
CA SER A 569 56.76 80.40 25.70
C SER A 569 56.86 80.38 24.17
N SER A 570 58.08 80.45 23.60
CA SER A 570 58.27 80.30 22.15
C SER A 570 58.14 78.85 21.70
N LEU A 571 58.56 77.90 22.55
CA LEU A 571 58.32 76.47 22.36
C LEU A 571 56.83 76.13 22.20
N MET A 572 55.94 76.76 22.98
CA MET A 572 54.49 76.54 22.88
C MET A 572 53.90 76.96 21.51
N GLU A 573 54.26 78.13 20.98
CA GLU A 573 53.71 78.59 19.69
C GLU A 573 54.31 77.82 18.50
N ILE A 574 55.59 77.46 18.58
CA ILE A 574 56.23 76.57 17.61
C ILE A 574 55.57 75.18 17.65
N ASN A 575 55.34 74.62 18.85
CA ASN A 575 54.62 73.35 19.02
C ASN A 575 53.22 73.38 18.41
N ALA A 576 52.45 74.47 18.53
CA ALA A 576 51.12 74.55 17.94
C ALA A 576 51.13 74.40 16.40
N LYS A 577 52.10 75.04 15.73
CA LYS A 577 52.28 74.95 14.26
C LYS A 577 52.94 73.64 13.84
N LEU A 578 53.83 73.10 14.68
CA LEU A 578 54.39 71.76 14.53
C LEU A 578 53.27 70.72 14.59
N LEU A 579 52.41 70.74 15.61
CA LEU A 579 51.27 69.83 15.81
C LEU A 579 50.29 69.81 14.63
N GLN A 580 50.03 70.95 13.98
CA GLN A 580 49.16 70.97 12.80
C GLN A 580 49.84 70.39 11.54
N THR A 581 51.16 70.50 11.45
CA THR A 581 51.97 69.87 10.39
C THR A 581 52.10 68.37 10.63
N VAL A 582 52.40 68.00 11.88
CA VAL A 582 52.42 66.63 12.42
C VAL A 582 51.10 65.93 12.11
N ARG A 583 49.93 66.52 12.40
CA ARG A 583 48.62 65.93 12.07
C ARG A 583 48.40 65.65 10.58
N LYS A 584 48.95 66.46 9.68
CA LYS A 584 48.87 66.19 8.24
C LYS A 584 49.83 65.07 7.82
N SER A 585 51.02 65.01 8.42
CA SER A 585 51.89 63.84 8.27
C SER A 585 51.33 62.60 8.96
N GLU A 586 50.58 62.70 10.06
CA GLU A 586 49.96 61.57 10.77
C GLU A 586 48.93 60.86 9.89
N VAL A 587 48.13 61.60 9.11
CA VAL A 587 47.20 60.99 8.14
C VAL A 587 47.93 60.35 6.96
N SER A 588 48.94 61.02 6.39
CA SER A 588 49.73 60.40 5.31
C SER A 588 50.57 59.21 5.82
N ILE A 589 51.01 59.25 7.08
CA ILE A 589 51.64 58.13 7.78
C ILE A 589 50.61 57.04 8.07
N SER A 590 49.35 57.35 8.43
CA SER A 590 48.33 56.32 8.64
C SER A 590 48.05 55.55 7.36
N GLU A 591 47.82 56.24 6.24
CA GLU A 591 47.68 55.65 4.90
C GLU A 591 48.92 54.82 4.48
N LEU A 592 50.13 55.33 4.76
CA LEU A 592 51.39 54.60 4.53
C LEU A 592 51.58 53.43 5.51
N THR A 593 51.03 53.46 6.72
CA THR A 593 51.05 52.33 7.66
C THR A 593 50.00 51.29 7.36
N GLU A 594 48.84 51.66 6.83
CA GLU A 594 47.79 50.73 6.37
C GLU A 594 48.24 50.00 5.10
N SER A 595 48.77 50.72 4.11
CA SER A 595 49.36 50.10 2.92
C SER A 595 50.61 49.27 3.26
N ARG A 596 51.45 49.72 4.21
CA ARG A 596 52.54 48.90 4.77
C ARG A 596 52.04 47.70 5.55
N ALA A 597 50.92 47.79 6.28
CA ALA A 597 50.33 46.67 7.01
C ALA A 597 49.76 45.63 6.03
N ALA A 598 49.00 46.05 5.01
CA ALA A 598 48.54 45.18 3.94
C ALA A 598 49.69 44.50 3.19
N LEU A 599 50.79 45.22 2.91
CA LEU A 599 52.01 44.65 2.33
C LEU A 599 52.76 43.73 3.31
N LEU A 600 52.73 44.00 4.63
CA LEU A 600 53.29 43.13 5.66
C LEU A 600 52.47 41.85 5.86
N ASP A 601 51.15 41.90 5.73
CA ASP A 601 50.25 40.73 5.78
C ASP A 601 50.36 39.88 4.50
N GLN A 602 50.53 40.52 3.33
CA GLN A 602 50.95 39.83 2.11
C GLN A 602 52.33 39.19 2.28
N LEU A 603 53.30 39.88 2.88
CA LEU A 603 54.60 39.30 3.23
C LEU A 603 54.49 38.20 4.30
N ALA A 604 53.55 38.27 5.23
CA ALA A 604 53.36 37.29 6.30
C ALA A 604 52.69 36.01 5.76
N SER A 605 51.68 36.14 4.89
CA SER A 605 51.05 35.01 4.19
C SER A 605 52.01 34.37 3.18
N LEU A 606 52.80 35.16 2.44
CA LEU A 606 53.88 34.65 1.60
C LEU A 606 54.95 33.94 2.44
N LYS A 607 55.42 34.53 3.56
CA LYS A 607 56.36 33.87 4.48
C LYS A 607 55.77 32.63 5.16
N ALA A 608 54.46 32.59 5.41
CA ALA A 608 53.79 31.40 5.95
C ALA A 608 53.76 30.27 4.92
N SER A 609 53.46 30.58 3.65
CA SER A 609 53.54 29.59 2.57
C SER A 609 54.98 29.16 2.29
N GLU A 610 55.94 30.09 2.27
CA GLU A 610 57.38 29.83 2.15
C GLU A 610 57.89 28.96 3.31
N LYS A 611 57.48 29.25 4.55
CA LYS A 611 57.79 28.42 5.74
C LYS A 611 57.18 27.04 5.61
N HIS A 612 55.93 26.91 5.16
CA HIS A 612 55.29 25.61 4.93
C HIS A 612 56.00 24.80 3.84
N PHE A 613 56.38 25.41 2.71
CA PHE A 613 57.18 24.74 1.67
C PHE A 613 58.59 24.40 2.17
N ARG A 614 59.27 25.31 2.89
CA ARG A 614 60.57 25.07 3.52
C ARG A 614 60.50 23.91 4.50
N SER A 615 59.51 23.87 5.39
CA SER A 615 59.30 22.74 6.32
C SER A 615 58.95 21.43 5.61
N ARG A 616 58.24 21.45 4.47
CA ARG A 616 58.04 20.25 3.63
C ARG A 616 59.33 19.78 2.95
N VAL A 617 60.20 20.69 2.52
CA VAL A 617 61.51 20.38 1.92
C VAL A 617 62.51 19.90 2.98
N GLU A 618 62.52 20.52 4.17
CA GLU A 618 63.29 20.05 5.33
C GLU A 618 62.83 18.65 5.75
N ALA A 619 61.52 18.42 5.92
CA ALA A 619 60.99 17.11 6.29
C ALA A 619 61.13 16.03 5.19
N ALA A 620 61.50 16.41 3.97
CA ALA A 620 61.90 15.50 2.89
C ALA A 620 63.43 15.28 2.81
N LYS A 621 64.22 16.01 3.61
CA LYS A 621 65.69 15.89 3.75
C LYS A 621 66.13 15.34 5.11
N MET A 622 65.33 15.47 6.15
CA MET A 622 65.55 14.83 7.46
C MET A 622 65.48 13.31 7.33
N SER A 623 66.19 12.59 8.21
CA SER A 623 66.01 11.14 8.34
C SER A 623 64.60 10.80 8.86
N VAL A 624 64.21 9.53 8.74
CA VAL A 624 62.93 9.05 9.32
C VAL A 624 62.94 9.24 10.84
N GLU A 625 64.06 8.94 11.49
CA GLU A 625 64.26 9.06 12.95
C GLU A 625 64.18 10.51 13.44
N ASP A 626 64.83 11.46 12.74
CA ASP A 626 64.71 12.90 13.01
C ASP A 626 63.27 13.40 12.83
N ARG A 627 62.56 12.85 11.84
CA ARG A 627 61.18 13.23 11.53
C ARG A 627 60.19 12.67 12.55
N GLU A 628 60.37 11.43 13.00
CA GLU A 628 59.59 10.86 14.10
C GLU A 628 59.85 11.62 15.40
N LYS A 629 61.11 11.92 15.73
CA LYS A 629 61.45 12.74 16.90
C LYS A 629 60.80 14.13 16.85
N LYS A 630 60.87 14.81 15.71
CA LYS A 630 60.22 16.12 15.53
C LYS A 630 58.70 16.05 15.68
N LEU A 631 58.06 14.99 15.20
CA LEU A 631 56.62 14.76 15.39
C LEU A 631 56.26 14.45 16.85
N LEU A 632 57.13 13.76 17.60
CA LEU A 632 56.97 13.59 19.06
C LEU A 632 57.13 14.93 19.80
N ASP A 633 58.15 15.72 19.47
CA ASP A 633 58.37 17.06 20.03
C ASP A 633 57.25 18.06 19.67
N GLU A 634 56.55 17.88 18.55
CA GLU A 634 55.39 18.68 18.14
C GLU A 634 54.10 18.18 18.82
N ASN A 635 53.87 16.87 18.91
CA ASN A 635 52.75 16.28 19.66
C ASN A 635 52.79 16.65 21.15
N LEU A 636 53.95 16.56 21.80
CA LEU A 636 54.08 16.88 23.23
C LEU A 636 53.77 18.36 23.53
N LYS A 637 54.04 19.27 22.58
CA LYS A 637 53.62 20.69 22.67
C LYS A 637 52.13 20.88 22.39
N LEU A 638 51.53 20.08 21.51
CA LEU A 638 50.08 20.07 21.32
C LEU A 638 49.37 19.57 22.58
N GLU A 639 49.89 18.53 23.24
CA GLU A 639 49.42 18.02 24.52
C GLU A 639 49.53 19.09 25.63
N GLU A 640 50.66 19.78 25.75
CA GLU A 640 50.84 20.90 26.69
C GLU A 640 49.83 22.03 26.45
N MET A 641 49.61 22.42 25.18
CA MET A 641 48.60 23.45 24.84
C MET A 641 47.17 22.99 25.13
N VAL A 642 46.83 21.73 24.83
CA VAL A 642 45.50 21.16 25.12
C VAL A 642 45.27 21.11 26.64
N GLN A 643 46.27 20.69 27.42
CA GLN A 643 46.16 20.65 28.87
C GLN A 643 46.06 22.06 29.47
N LYS A 644 46.77 23.04 28.93
CA LYS A 644 46.64 24.46 29.32
C LYS A 644 45.24 25.01 28.99
N ALA A 645 44.69 24.69 27.83
CA ALA A 645 43.33 25.06 27.45
C ALA A 645 42.28 24.38 28.34
N PHE A 646 42.50 23.13 28.74
CA PHE A 646 41.66 22.41 29.70
C PHE A 646 41.63 23.10 31.06
N MET A 647 42.79 23.48 31.63
CA MET A 647 42.86 24.25 32.88
C MET A 647 42.12 25.60 32.80
N GLN A 648 42.18 26.28 31.65
CA GLN A 648 41.42 27.52 31.42
C GLN A 648 39.91 27.28 31.32
N ARG A 649 39.49 26.12 30.79
CA ARG A 649 38.07 25.72 30.77
C ARG A 649 37.59 25.42 32.19
N GLU A 650 38.33 24.63 32.98
CA GLU A 650 37.97 24.36 34.38
C GLU A 650 37.84 25.65 35.23
N GLN A 651 38.71 26.63 35.00
CA GLN A 651 38.61 27.95 35.64
C GLN A 651 37.34 28.71 35.21
N SER A 652 36.92 28.58 33.95
CA SER A 652 35.68 29.18 33.44
C SER A 652 34.44 28.45 33.95
N ASP A 653 34.45 27.12 33.94
CA ASP A 653 33.40 26.23 34.45
C ASP A 653 33.19 26.46 35.96
N ALA A 654 34.25 26.74 36.72
CA ALA A 654 34.18 27.12 38.14
C ALA A 654 33.62 28.53 38.37
N GLN A 655 33.88 29.48 37.48
CA GLN A 655 33.27 30.83 37.54
C GLN A 655 31.77 30.77 37.21
N LEU A 656 31.37 29.97 36.22
CA LEU A 656 29.96 29.72 35.89
C LEU A 656 29.21 29.15 37.10
N LYS A 657 29.73 28.08 37.73
CA LYS A 657 29.11 27.49 38.92
C LYS A 657 28.97 28.46 40.11
N LYS A 658 29.87 29.44 40.24
CA LYS A 658 29.75 30.51 41.23
C LYS A 658 28.62 31.49 40.89
N LEU A 659 28.50 31.89 39.63
CA LEU A 659 27.42 32.76 39.14
C LEU A 659 26.05 32.06 39.16
N GLU A 660 26.00 30.76 38.91
CA GLU A 660 24.80 29.92 39.06
C GLU A 660 24.36 29.91 40.53
N HIS A 661 25.29 29.67 41.47
CA HIS A 661 24.99 29.70 42.89
C HIS A 661 24.49 31.08 43.35
N GLU A 662 25.15 32.17 42.96
CA GLU A 662 24.69 33.54 43.24
C GLU A 662 23.29 33.82 42.66
N ASN A 663 22.96 33.30 41.48
CA ASN A 663 21.59 33.37 40.95
C ASN A 663 20.58 32.54 41.77
N THR A 664 20.95 31.36 42.27
CA THR A 664 20.06 30.58 43.16
C THR A 664 19.79 31.29 44.49
N GLU A 665 20.79 31.95 45.07
CA GLU A 665 20.62 32.78 46.28
C GLU A 665 19.74 34.01 45.99
N LEU A 666 19.94 34.68 44.85
CA LEU A 666 19.10 35.80 44.42
C LEU A 666 17.64 35.37 44.19
N LEU A 667 17.38 34.21 43.57
CA LEU A 667 16.03 33.65 43.43
C LEU A 667 15.40 33.31 44.78
N GLY A 668 16.19 32.78 45.74
CA GLY A 668 15.76 32.57 47.13
C GLY A 668 15.41 33.88 47.85
N SER A 669 16.21 34.93 47.68
CA SER A 669 15.88 36.26 48.23
C SER A 669 14.63 36.86 47.58
N GLN A 670 14.42 36.64 46.27
CA GLN A 670 13.20 37.08 45.59
C GLN A 670 11.96 36.34 46.08
N SER A 671 12.05 35.03 46.37
CA SER A 671 10.92 34.25 46.88
C SER A 671 10.52 34.66 48.30
N THR A 672 11.50 34.91 49.18
CA THR A 672 11.26 35.42 50.55
C THR A 672 10.71 36.85 50.55
N LEU A 673 11.20 37.74 49.68
CA LEU A 673 10.62 39.09 49.49
C LEU A 673 9.18 39.03 48.95
N LYS A 674 8.87 38.12 48.01
CA LYS A 674 7.49 37.86 47.56
C LYS A 674 6.59 37.37 48.68
N GLN A 675 7.09 36.50 49.56
CA GLN A 675 6.36 36.03 50.73
C GLN A 675 6.08 37.15 51.74
N GLN A 676 7.08 38.02 52.01
CA GLN A 676 6.92 39.20 52.88
C GLN A 676 5.92 40.23 52.30
N LEU A 677 5.91 40.39 50.97
CA LEU A 677 4.92 41.23 50.29
C LEU A 677 3.50 40.65 50.42
N ALA A 678 3.35 39.32 50.32
CA ALA A 678 2.06 38.65 50.51
C ALA A 678 1.56 38.77 51.96
N THR A 679 2.43 38.60 52.97
CA THR A 679 2.03 38.77 54.38
C THR A 679 1.68 40.21 54.72
N THR A 680 2.43 41.20 54.21
CA THR A 680 2.12 42.62 54.46
C THR A 680 0.84 43.08 53.73
N GLN A 681 0.52 42.53 52.56
CA GLN A 681 -0.78 42.72 51.93
C GLN A 681 -1.92 42.10 52.77
N GLN A 682 -1.74 40.86 53.26
CA GLN A 682 -2.73 40.21 54.13
C GLN A 682 -2.94 40.97 55.45
N GLU A 683 -1.89 41.54 56.02
CA GLU A 683 -1.99 42.42 57.19
C GLU A 683 -2.76 43.70 56.86
N LEU A 684 -2.49 44.35 55.71
CA LEU A 684 -3.21 45.53 55.24
C LEU A 684 -4.71 45.24 55.04
N ASP A 685 -5.07 44.11 54.45
CA ASP A 685 -6.46 43.65 54.29
C ASP A 685 -7.10 43.34 55.66
N SER A 686 -6.31 42.88 56.64
CA SER A 686 -6.76 42.76 58.03
C SER A 686 -6.99 44.12 58.69
N PHE A 687 -6.26 45.17 58.30
CA PHE A 687 -6.41 46.52 58.85
C PHE A 687 -7.58 47.27 58.23
N THR A 688 -7.81 47.16 56.92
CA THR A 688 -9.00 47.74 56.25
C THR A 688 -10.29 47.12 56.80
N THR A 689 -10.35 45.78 56.94
CA THR A 689 -11.51 45.10 57.55
C THR A 689 -11.69 45.37 59.05
N LYS A 690 -10.64 45.80 59.77
CA LYS A 690 -10.76 46.35 61.15
C LYS A 690 -11.28 47.78 61.12
N ALA A 691 -10.82 48.64 60.20
CA ALA A 691 -11.29 50.01 60.02
C ALA A 691 -12.79 50.05 59.70
N GLU A 692 -13.25 49.25 58.74
CA GLU A 692 -14.69 49.12 58.44
C GLU A 692 -15.54 48.74 59.66
N LYS A 693 -15.02 47.87 60.54
CA LYS A 693 -15.72 47.47 61.78
C LYS A 693 -15.74 48.61 62.79
N LEU A 694 -14.67 49.41 62.88
CA LEU A 694 -14.64 50.61 63.70
C LEU A 694 -15.64 51.66 63.19
N ASP A 695 -15.70 51.92 61.89
CA ASP A 695 -16.69 52.85 61.31
C ASP A 695 -18.13 52.41 61.58
N LYS A 696 -18.44 51.11 61.38
CA LYS A 696 -19.75 50.53 61.70
C LYS A 696 -20.08 50.68 63.20
N ASN A 697 -19.11 50.51 64.08
CA ASN A 697 -19.27 50.73 65.52
C ASN A 697 -19.43 52.21 65.89
N ILE A 698 -18.73 53.13 65.21
CA ILE A 698 -18.85 54.58 65.41
C ILE A 698 -20.26 55.06 65.00
N ILE A 699 -20.76 54.61 63.85
CA ILE A 699 -22.12 54.91 63.38
C ILE A 699 -23.17 54.37 64.35
N ALA A 700 -23.01 53.14 64.85
CA ALA A 700 -23.90 52.57 65.87
C ALA A 700 -23.85 53.35 67.19
N SER A 701 -22.66 53.75 67.63
CA SER A 701 -22.45 54.57 68.83
C SER A 701 -23.13 55.94 68.70
N GLN A 702 -22.90 56.66 67.60
CA GLN A 702 -23.54 57.94 67.30
C GLN A 702 -25.07 57.84 67.28
N LYS A 703 -25.63 56.76 66.71
CA LYS A 703 -27.08 56.50 66.75
C LYS A 703 -27.57 56.30 68.19
N SER A 704 -26.87 55.50 68.99
CA SER A 704 -27.24 55.28 70.41
C SER A 704 -27.12 56.56 71.24
N GLN A 705 -26.17 57.44 70.92
CA GLN A 705 -26.02 58.75 71.55
C GLN A 705 -27.19 59.69 71.21
N ALA A 706 -27.66 59.69 69.96
CA ALA A 706 -28.85 60.43 69.56
C ALA A 706 -30.12 59.93 70.29
N GLU A 707 -30.32 58.60 70.35
CA GLU A 707 -31.43 57.98 71.10
C GLU A 707 -31.36 58.26 72.62
N LEU A 708 -30.16 58.44 73.19
CA LEU A 708 -29.97 58.85 74.58
C LEU A 708 -30.24 60.35 74.80
N LEU A 709 -29.89 61.21 73.84
CA LEU A 709 -30.20 62.66 73.90
C LEU A 709 -31.71 62.92 73.79
N GLU A 710 -32.41 62.19 72.93
CA GLU A 710 -33.88 62.23 72.82
C GLU A 710 -34.54 61.80 74.14
N LYS A 711 -34.11 60.67 74.73
CA LYS A 711 -34.58 60.22 76.05
C LYS A 711 -34.24 61.22 77.16
N LEU A 712 -33.07 61.85 77.13
CA LEU A 712 -32.71 62.89 78.09
C LEU A 712 -33.67 64.07 78.02
N GLN A 713 -33.96 64.59 76.82
CA GLN A 713 -34.95 65.65 76.63
C GLN A 713 -36.35 65.25 77.11
N GLU A 714 -36.78 64.00 76.87
CA GLU A 714 -38.05 63.48 77.36
C GLU A 714 -38.08 63.36 78.89
N THR A 715 -36.98 62.92 79.52
CA THR A 715 -36.87 62.90 81.00
C THR A 715 -36.76 64.29 81.62
N GLU A 716 -36.12 65.26 80.94
CA GLU A 716 -36.06 66.64 81.40
C GLU A 716 -37.44 67.30 81.35
N ALA A 717 -38.21 67.05 80.28
CA ALA A 717 -39.61 67.46 80.21
C ALA A 717 -40.44 66.85 81.36
N LYS A 718 -40.31 65.54 81.62
CA LYS A 718 -40.97 64.85 82.73
C LYS A 718 -40.54 65.38 84.11
N LEU A 719 -39.28 65.76 84.29
CA LEU A 719 -38.77 66.37 85.52
C LEU A 719 -39.31 67.77 85.73
N ARG A 720 -39.36 68.63 84.69
CA ARG A 720 -40.03 69.95 84.76
C ARG A 720 -41.50 69.79 85.19
N ASP A 721 -42.19 68.79 84.64
CA ASP A 721 -43.58 68.45 84.96
C ASP A 721 -43.75 67.85 86.38
N GLN A 722 -42.68 67.34 86.99
CA GLN A 722 -42.63 66.91 88.40
C GLN A 722 -42.27 68.07 89.34
N THR A 723 -41.34 68.96 88.98
CA THR A 723 -40.99 70.15 89.79
C THR A 723 -42.22 71.00 90.07
N VAL A 724 -43.05 71.27 89.06
CA VAL A 724 -44.34 71.99 89.22
C VAL A 724 -45.29 71.29 90.21
N LYS A 725 -45.23 69.95 90.31
CA LYS A 725 -46.02 69.17 91.29
C LYS A 725 -45.38 69.18 92.68
N CYS A 726 -44.04 69.24 92.76
CA CYS A 726 -43.31 69.37 94.03
C CYS A 726 -43.50 70.75 94.66
N GLU A 727 -43.49 71.83 93.88
CA GLU A 727 -43.82 73.19 94.35
C GLU A 727 -45.24 73.23 94.97
N LEU A 728 -46.20 72.57 94.33
CA LEU A 728 -47.58 72.37 94.82
C LEU A 728 -47.69 71.50 96.10
N LEU A 729 -46.67 70.71 96.43
CA LEU A 729 -46.63 69.87 97.64
C LEU A 729 -45.79 70.49 98.76
N GLN A 730 -44.75 71.26 98.43
CA GLN A 730 -43.91 71.93 99.42
C GLN A 730 -44.69 73.01 100.17
N GLY A 731 -45.50 73.81 99.45
CA GLY A 731 -46.45 74.75 100.07
C GLY A 731 -47.55 74.09 100.95
N ARG A 732 -47.61 72.76 101.00
CA ARG A 732 -48.46 71.96 101.91
C ARG A 732 -47.66 71.22 103.00
N THR A 733 -46.33 71.23 102.90
CA THR A 733 -45.41 70.61 103.87
C THR A 733 -44.95 71.65 104.89
N ASP A 734 -44.76 72.91 104.46
CA ASP A 734 -44.52 74.07 105.34
C ASP A 734 -45.65 74.24 106.39
N GLU A 735 -46.90 73.88 106.02
CA GLU A 735 -48.07 73.84 106.92
C GLU A 735 -47.95 72.78 108.05
N LEU A 736 -47.07 71.78 107.89
CA LEU A 736 -46.93 70.63 108.78
C LEU A 736 -45.64 70.63 109.59
N GLU A 737 -44.53 71.14 109.06
CA GLU A 737 -43.25 71.19 109.80
C GLU A 737 -43.33 72.08 111.06
N SER A 738 -44.21 73.09 111.03
CA SER A 738 -44.60 73.93 112.19
C SER A 738 -45.21 73.17 113.40
N ARG A 739 -45.30 71.83 113.37
CA ARG A 739 -45.86 70.97 114.44
C ARG A 739 -44.90 69.94 115.05
N SER A 740 -43.63 69.83 114.61
CA SER A 740 -42.82 68.63 114.89
C SER A 740 -41.58 68.80 115.80
N GLY A 741 -41.41 69.95 116.46
CA GLY A 741 -40.10 70.38 117.01
C GLY A 741 -39.67 69.90 118.41
N GLU A 742 -40.28 68.87 119.02
CA GLU A 742 -40.22 68.70 120.50
C GLU A 742 -39.60 67.40 121.09
N LEU A 743 -39.10 66.39 120.33
CA LEU A 743 -38.69 65.10 120.95
C LEU A 743 -37.41 64.40 120.40
N HIS A 744 -36.56 64.01 121.38
CA HIS A 744 -35.57 62.90 121.45
C HIS A 744 -34.07 63.08 121.07
N ASP A 745 -33.22 62.84 122.09
CA ASP A 745 -31.81 62.41 122.07
C ASP A 745 -31.66 61.07 122.84
N GLU A 746 -30.69 60.19 122.50
CA GLU A 746 -29.73 59.49 123.42
C GLU A 746 -28.98 58.22 122.87
N LYS A 747 -27.74 58.02 123.38
CA LYS A 747 -26.94 56.76 123.66
C LYS A 747 -26.02 56.04 122.63
N GLY A 748 -24.89 55.50 123.14
CA GLY A 748 -23.84 54.67 122.46
C GLY A 748 -22.63 54.23 123.35
N ALA A 749 -21.54 53.68 122.76
CA ALA A 749 -20.23 53.18 123.33
C ALA A 749 -20.25 51.81 124.10
N ALA A 750 -19.17 51.05 124.44
CA ALA A 750 -17.66 51.07 124.35
C ALA A 750 -17.12 49.58 124.27
N GLU A 751 -15.89 49.05 124.51
CA GLU A 751 -14.48 49.45 124.90
C GLU A 751 -13.46 48.27 124.63
N SER A 752 -12.13 48.36 124.88
CA SER A 752 -11.11 47.26 124.72
C SER A 752 -9.66 47.52 125.25
N ASN A 753 -9.02 46.66 126.10
CA ASN A 753 -7.52 46.40 126.23
C ASN A 753 -7.08 45.42 127.37
N GLU A 754 -5.76 45.10 127.56
CA GLU A 754 -5.12 44.62 128.84
C GLU A 754 -3.54 44.77 128.95
N LYS A 755 -2.82 44.08 129.88
CA LYS A 755 -1.60 44.63 130.61
C LYS A 755 -0.56 43.62 131.23
N MET A 756 0.56 44.14 131.79
CA MET A 756 1.51 43.63 132.87
C MET A 756 2.76 42.73 132.52
N GLN A 757 3.76 42.41 133.39
CA GLN A 757 4.66 43.13 134.38
C GLN A 757 5.58 42.15 135.21
N LYS A 758 6.90 42.41 135.49
CA LYS A 758 7.69 41.69 136.56
C LYS A 758 9.07 42.29 137.04
N LEU A 759 9.30 42.45 138.37
CA LEU A 759 10.57 42.26 139.19
C LEU A 759 10.56 42.98 140.58
N HIS A 760 11.30 42.50 141.62
CA HIS A 760 11.40 42.97 143.05
C HIS A 760 12.61 42.29 143.81
N SER A 761 13.08 42.55 145.05
CA SER A 761 13.22 43.75 145.97
C SER A 761 13.72 43.33 147.41
N GLU A 762 14.73 43.94 148.08
CA GLU A 762 15.14 43.53 149.48
C GLU A 762 16.02 44.52 150.35
N HIS A 763 15.85 44.57 151.70
CA HIS A 763 16.79 45.16 152.73
C HIS A 763 16.41 44.98 154.25
N GLN A 764 17.37 45.22 155.19
CA GLN A 764 17.27 45.46 156.69
C GLN A 764 17.08 44.28 157.72
N THR A 765 17.54 44.25 159.01
CA THR A 765 18.79 44.72 159.74
C THR A 765 18.90 44.21 161.24
N SER A 766 20.13 43.89 161.72
CA SER A 766 20.78 44.08 163.08
C SER A 766 20.22 43.56 164.44
N SER A 767 21.10 43.10 165.37
CA SER A 767 21.03 43.33 166.86
C SER A 767 22.24 42.84 167.73
N VAL A 768 22.81 43.75 168.56
CA VAL A 768 23.43 43.63 169.94
C VAL A 768 24.65 42.70 170.26
N GLU A 769 25.39 43.08 171.32
CA GLU A 769 26.74 42.62 171.73
C GLU A 769 26.77 41.63 172.93
N SER A 770 27.85 40.83 173.08
CA SER A 770 28.89 41.07 174.12
C SER A 770 29.92 39.92 174.33
N LYS A 771 31.13 40.32 174.75
CA LYS A 771 32.22 39.59 175.44
C LYS A 771 32.24 38.05 175.43
N GLU A 772 32.92 37.46 174.44
CA GLU A 772 33.90 36.38 174.68
C GLU A 772 34.79 36.22 173.43
N ALA A 773 36.12 36.34 173.61
CA ALA A 773 37.06 36.65 172.53
C ALA A 773 38.01 35.51 172.08
N PRO A 774 38.61 34.67 172.97
CA PRO A 774 39.62 33.69 172.53
C PRO A 774 39.07 32.59 171.61
N PHE A 775 37.85 32.12 171.86
CA PHE A 775 37.30 30.94 171.18
C PHE A 775 36.73 31.21 169.78
N ARG A 776 36.52 32.49 169.39
CA ARG A 776 35.97 32.81 168.07
C ARG A 776 37.01 32.77 166.94
N LEU A 777 38.30 32.97 167.25
CA LEU A 777 39.36 33.05 166.24
C LEU A 777 39.57 31.70 165.55
N VAL A 778 39.75 30.63 166.33
CA VAL A 778 40.00 29.27 165.81
C VAL A 778 38.84 28.77 164.93
N ILE A 779 37.59 29.12 165.29
CA ILE A 779 36.41 28.78 164.49
C ILE A 779 36.38 29.58 163.18
N ALA A 780 36.74 30.88 163.23
CA ALA A 780 36.83 31.71 162.03
C ALA A 780 37.96 31.27 161.07
N GLU A 781 39.10 30.84 161.59
CA GLU A 781 40.23 30.32 160.80
C GLU A 781 39.86 28.98 160.13
N ALA A 782 39.24 28.05 160.87
CA ALA A 782 38.75 26.79 160.30
C ALA A 782 37.66 27.02 159.23
N GLN A 783 36.73 27.97 159.48
CA GLN A 783 35.71 28.34 158.50
C GLN A 783 36.31 28.99 157.25
N LEU A 784 37.37 29.81 157.40
CA LEU A 784 38.07 30.40 156.27
C LEU A 784 38.81 29.33 155.45
N GLU A 785 39.45 28.35 156.09
CA GLU A 785 40.13 27.24 155.40
C GLU A 785 39.15 26.36 154.61
N VAL A 786 37.96 26.09 155.16
CA VAL A 786 36.86 25.42 154.44
C VAL A 786 36.38 26.27 153.26
N ASN A 787 36.12 27.56 153.48
CA ASN A 787 35.66 28.47 152.43
C ASN A 787 36.70 28.60 151.29
N VAL A 788 38.01 28.59 151.60
CA VAL A 788 39.07 28.59 150.58
C VAL A 788 39.08 27.30 149.78
N ARG A 789 38.96 26.12 150.43
CA ARG A 789 38.84 24.82 149.73
C ARG A 789 37.59 24.74 148.85
N GLU A 790 36.48 25.31 149.30
CA GLU A 790 35.23 25.40 148.54
C GLU A 790 35.38 26.34 147.33
N VAL A 791 36.06 27.49 147.49
CA VAL A 791 36.36 28.40 146.38
C VAL A 791 37.32 27.76 145.36
N THR A 792 38.33 27.01 145.78
CA THR A 792 39.20 26.29 144.82
C THR A 792 38.43 25.18 144.09
N ARG A 793 37.58 24.41 144.79
CA ARG A 793 36.70 23.42 144.16
C ARG A 793 35.77 24.05 143.12
N LEU A 794 35.12 25.17 143.46
CA LEU A 794 34.25 25.90 142.54
C LEU A 794 35.02 26.54 141.37
N GLN A 795 36.28 26.91 141.55
CA GLN A 795 37.15 27.36 140.46
C GLN A 795 37.53 26.21 139.52
N GLU A 796 37.84 25.03 140.05
CA GLU A 796 38.10 23.81 139.29
C GLU A 796 36.86 23.35 138.52
N GLU A 797 35.69 23.29 139.16
CA GLU A 797 34.40 23.00 138.51
C GLU A 797 34.06 24.01 137.40
N VAL A 798 34.34 25.30 137.58
CA VAL A 798 34.14 26.34 136.54
C VAL A 798 35.15 26.20 135.39
N VAL A 799 36.38 25.75 135.64
CA VAL A 799 37.36 25.44 134.58
C VAL A 799 36.94 24.19 133.81
N GLU A 800 36.47 23.15 134.50
CA GLU A 800 36.00 21.91 133.86
C GLU A 800 34.74 22.17 133.01
N LEU A 801 33.74 22.87 133.54
CA LEU A 801 32.54 23.25 132.79
C LEU A 801 32.87 24.13 131.56
N ARG A 802 33.90 24.98 131.64
CA ARG A 802 34.40 25.73 130.46
C ARG A 802 35.09 24.82 129.45
N ALA A 803 35.86 23.83 129.88
CA ALA A 803 36.47 22.85 128.98
C ALA A 803 35.41 21.98 128.30
N GLN A 804 34.40 21.50 129.04
CA GLN A 804 33.25 20.76 128.50
C GLN A 804 32.43 21.62 127.52
N LEU A 805 32.21 22.91 127.82
CA LEU A 805 31.54 23.84 126.89
C LEU A 805 32.34 24.04 125.59
N LEU A 806 33.68 24.17 125.68
CA LEU A 806 34.54 24.30 124.50
C LEU A 806 34.56 23.02 123.66
N ALA A 807 34.70 21.84 124.29
CA ALA A 807 34.62 20.56 123.61
C ALA A 807 33.26 20.34 122.93
N GLY A 808 32.16 20.59 123.63
CA GLY A 808 30.80 20.50 123.07
C GLY A 808 30.49 21.56 122.01
N ASN A 809 31.22 22.68 121.98
CA ASN A 809 31.18 23.64 120.87
C ASN A 809 31.98 23.14 119.67
N GLU A 810 33.18 22.58 119.87
CA GLU A 810 33.96 21.95 118.79
C GLU A 810 33.22 20.77 118.16
N GLU A 811 32.60 19.90 118.95
CA GLU A 811 31.79 18.78 118.44
C GLU A 811 30.60 19.27 117.63
N ARG A 812 29.94 20.35 118.07
CA ARG A 812 28.84 20.98 117.31
C ARG A 812 29.33 21.58 115.99
N MET A 813 30.49 22.26 115.98
CA MET A 813 31.11 22.78 114.76
C MET A 813 31.51 21.65 113.80
N LYS A 814 32.06 20.53 114.32
CA LYS A 814 32.40 19.34 113.53
C LYS A 814 31.14 18.68 112.93
N ALA A 815 30.08 18.54 113.72
CA ALA A 815 28.80 18.02 113.25
C ALA A 815 28.13 18.94 112.20
N GLN A 816 28.18 20.26 112.39
CA GLN A 816 27.63 21.23 111.46
C GLN A 816 28.41 21.26 110.13
N ALA A 817 29.75 21.23 110.17
CA ALA A 817 30.58 21.14 108.96
C ALA A 817 30.35 19.81 108.21
N LEU A 818 30.15 18.69 108.93
CA LEU A 818 29.74 17.42 108.31
C LEU A 818 28.36 17.52 107.67
N GLN A 819 27.38 18.18 108.33
CA GLN A 819 26.06 18.41 107.75
C GLN A 819 26.16 19.23 106.45
N GLU A 820 26.88 20.34 106.45
CA GLU A 820 27.09 21.19 105.26
C GLU A 820 27.74 20.42 104.09
N VAL A 821 28.70 19.53 104.37
CA VAL A 821 29.30 18.62 103.38
C VAL A 821 28.32 17.54 102.88
N THR A 822 27.44 17.01 103.73
CA THR A 822 26.38 16.08 103.28
C THR A 822 25.25 16.77 102.51
N GLU A 823 24.94 18.03 102.81
CA GLU A 823 23.89 18.78 102.10
C GLU A 823 24.36 19.23 100.72
N THR A 824 25.60 19.71 100.60
CA THR A 824 26.22 20.03 99.30
C THR A 824 26.33 18.80 98.40
N SER A 825 26.93 17.70 98.90
CA SER A 825 27.02 16.46 98.11
C SER A 825 25.65 15.84 97.74
N ARG A 826 24.61 16.05 98.55
CA ARG A 826 23.24 15.65 98.18
C ARG A 826 22.66 16.51 97.06
N GLU A 827 22.93 17.80 97.04
CA GLU A 827 22.47 18.69 95.98
C GLU A 827 23.26 18.48 94.67
N ASP A 828 24.56 18.18 94.74
CA ASP A 828 25.36 17.75 93.58
C ASP A 828 24.78 16.47 92.95
N LEU A 829 24.44 15.47 93.77
CA LEU A 829 23.79 14.24 93.31
C LEU A 829 22.39 14.51 92.71
N ARG A 830 21.65 15.47 93.25
CA ARG A 830 20.36 15.90 92.71
C ARG A 830 20.49 16.54 91.34
N VAL A 831 21.42 17.49 91.18
CA VAL A 831 21.71 18.14 89.89
C VAL A 831 22.16 17.11 88.86
N LEU A 832 22.97 16.13 89.24
CA LEU A 832 23.38 15.03 88.36
C LEU A 832 22.19 14.15 87.94
N VAL A 833 21.26 13.83 88.86
CA VAL A 833 20.04 13.08 88.54
C VAL A 833 19.10 13.89 87.64
N GLU A 834 18.95 15.19 87.85
CA GLU A 834 18.15 16.05 86.97
C GLU A 834 18.78 16.22 85.58
N GLN A 835 20.11 16.31 85.47
CA GLN A 835 20.82 16.27 84.18
C GLN A 835 20.65 14.92 83.46
N LEU A 836 20.81 13.80 84.15
CA LEU A 836 20.61 12.47 83.57
C LEU A 836 19.16 12.27 83.12
N LYS A 837 18.19 12.73 83.91
CA LYS A 837 16.77 12.72 83.54
C LYS A 837 16.52 13.56 82.28
N ALA A 838 17.03 14.78 82.21
CA ALA A 838 16.89 15.64 81.03
C ALA A 838 17.54 15.03 79.78
N GLN A 839 18.70 14.36 79.91
CA GLN A 839 19.32 13.62 78.81
C GLN A 839 18.46 12.44 78.34
N VAL A 840 17.87 11.67 79.25
CA VAL A 840 16.96 10.56 78.91
C VAL A 840 15.67 11.07 78.26
N GLU A 841 15.09 12.16 78.76
CA GLU A 841 13.88 12.76 78.20
C GLU A 841 14.12 13.30 76.77
N GLU A 842 15.24 14.01 76.54
CA GLU A 842 15.63 14.49 75.21
C GLU A 842 16.02 13.34 74.25
N LEU A 843 16.66 12.28 74.74
CA LEU A 843 16.98 11.10 73.92
C LEU A 843 15.71 10.31 73.54
N ASN A 844 14.76 10.16 74.47
CA ASN A 844 13.44 9.61 74.18
C ASN A 844 12.68 10.48 73.18
N ARG A 845 12.72 11.81 73.31
CA ARG A 845 12.09 12.75 72.37
C ARG A 845 12.66 12.57 70.96
N ARG A 846 13.99 12.51 70.80
CA ARG A 846 14.64 12.20 69.50
C ARG A 846 14.26 10.84 68.93
N HIS A 847 14.10 9.83 69.79
CA HIS A 847 13.71 8.49 69.37
C HIS A 847 12.25 8.46 68.87
N VAL A 848 11.34 9.16 69.55
CA VAL A 848 9.95 9.35 69.08
C VAL A 848 9.91 10.16 67.78
N ASP A 849 10.67 11.27 67.68
CA ASP A 849 10.79 12.04 66.44
C ASP A 849 11.22 11.15 65.26
N GLU A 850 12.21 10.27 65.46
CA GLU A 850 12.74 9.42 64.39
C GLU A 850 11.82 8.24 64.04
N ILE A 851 11.07 7.69 65.01
CA ILE A 851 9.98 6.73 64.74
C ILE A 851 8.89 7.39 63.88
N LEU A 852 8.50 8.63 64.20
CA LEU A 852 7.50 9.36 63.43
C LEU A 852 7.99 9.60 62.00
N ARG A 853 9.23 10.08 61.82
CA ARG A 853 9.83 10.24 60.48
C ARG A 853 9.96 8.90 59.74
N SER A 854 10.32 7.81 60.40
CA SER A 854 10.40 6.50 59.73
C SER A 854 9.04 6.02 59.26
N ARG A 855 7.99 6.27 60.05
CA ARG A 855 6.61 5.97 59.68
C ARG A 855 6.09 6.88 58.56
N GLU A 856 6.42 8.17 58.56
CA GLU A 856 6.08 9.08 57.45
C GLU A 856 6.73 8.65 56.13
N ARG A 857 7.98 8.16 56.17
CA ARG A 857 8.66 7.54 55.01
C ARG A 857 7.95 6.26 54.56
N GLU A 858 7.55 5.38 55.50
CA GLU A 858 6.81 4.15 55.19
C GLU A 858 5.44 4.45 54.56
N GLU A 859 4.67 5.38 55.13
CA GLU A 859 3.37 5.81 54.60
C GLU A 859 3.51 6.60 53.27
N ALA A 860 4.67 7.19 52.96
CA ALA A 860 4.98 7.72 51.64
C ALA A 860 5.28 6.60 50.63
N LEU A 861 6.15 5.65 50.97
CA LEU A 861 6.50 4.50 50.13
C LEU A 861 5.29 3.61 49.80
N ILE A 862 4.36 3.42 50.76
CA ILE A 862 3.10 2.70 50.50
C ILE A 862 2.27 3.42 49.44
N ARG A 863 2.08 4.75 49.57
CA ARG A 863 1.33 5.56 48.58
C ARG A 863 1.98 5.56 47.21
N GLU A 864 3.31 5.63 47.15
CA GLU A 864 4.08 5.51 45.89
C GLU A 864 3.84 4.14 45.25
N ARG A 865 3.97 3.05 46.03
CA ARG A 865 3.83 1.68 45.52
C ARG A 865 2.39 1.29 45.18
N ASP A 866 1.39 1.94 45.78
CA ASP A 866 -0.02 1.78 45.40
C ASP A 866 -0.37 2.61 44.16
N GLY A 867 0.19 3.82 44.01
CA GLY A 867 0.13 4.60 42.77
C GLY A 867 0.77 3.86 41.60
N GLU A 868 1.95 3.27 41.82
CA GLU A 868 2.65 2.43 40.84
C GLU A 868 1.85 1.17 40.48
N ALA A 869 1.19 0.54 41.46
CA ALA A 869 0.29 -0.60 41.21
C ALA A 869 -0.95 -0.18 40.38
N GLN A 870 -1.53 0.98 40.65
CA GLN A 870 -2.68 1.51 39.90
C GLN A 870 -2.28 1.95 38.48
N ALA A 871 -1.09 2.53 38.29
CA ALA A 871 -0.53 2.82 36.97
C ALA A 871 -0.27 1.54 36.15
N ARG A 872 0.31 0.49 36.78
CA ARG A 872 0.45 -0.84 36.15
C ARG A 872 -0.90 -1.43 35.75
N ALA A 873 -1.95 -1.27 36.56
CA ALA A 873 -3.29 -1.74 36.25
C ALA A 873 -3.91 -0.98 35.05
N GLY A 874 -3.71 0.34 34.96
CA GLY A 874 -4.11 1.15 33.81
C GLY A 874 -3.43 0.71 32.52
N LEU A 875 -2.10 0.61 32.52
CA LEU A 875 -1.31 0.14 31.38
C LEU A 875 -1.70 -1.30 30.96
N ALA A 876 -1.99 -2.18 31.92
CA ALA A 876 -2.49 -3.53 31.61
C ALA A 876 -3.86 -3.50 30.91
N ALA A 877 -4.76 -2.62 31.33
CA ALA A 877 -6.07 -2.44 30.69
C ALA A 877 -5.94 -1.88 29.26
N GLU A 878 -5.09 -0.87 29.05
CA GLU A 878 -4.78 -0.31 27.73
C GLU A 878 -4.19 -1.36 26.79
N VAL A 879 -3.26 -2.19 27.27
CA VAL A 879 -2.68 -3.30 26.50
C VAL A 879 -3.74 -4.34 26.15
N THR A 880 -4.72 -4.63 27.03
CA THR A 880 -5.84 -5.51 26.67
C THR A 880 -6.77 -4.90 25.63
N ALA A 881 -7.11 -3.61 25.75
CA ALA A 881 -7.96 -2.91 24.78
C ALA A 881 -7.30 -2.87 23.39
N SER A 882 -6.02 -2.48 23.32
CA SER A 882 -5.22 -2.47 22.10
C SER A 882 -5.11 -3.85 21.44
N ARG A 883 -5.08 -4.91 22.25
CA ARG A 883 -5.07 -6.30 21.78
C ARG A 883 -6.41 -6.72 21.18
N GLU A 884 -7.53 -6.34 21.80
CA GLU A 884 -8.85 -6.58 21.23
C GLU A 884 -9.05 -5.80 19.91
N GLU A 885 -8.57 -4.57 19.81
CA GLU A 885 -8.61 -3.79 18.57
C GLU A 885 -7.76 -4.45 17.48
N LEU A 886 -6.54 -4.86 17.80
CA LEU A 886 -5.69 -5.63 16.89
C LEU A 886 -6.37 -6.91 16.40
N ASP A 887 -7.08 -7.63 17.27
CA ASP A 887 -7.81 -8.85 16.89
C ASP A 887 -9.08 -8.53 16.05
N LYS A 888 -9.78 -7.42 16.32
CA LYS A 888 -10.85 -6.88 15.46
C LYS A 888 -10.31 -6.51 14.06
N PHE A 889 -9.12 -5.90 13.97
CA PHE A 889 -8.45 -5.60 12.70
C PHE A 889 -7.99 -6.86 11.96
N LYS A 890 -7.47 -7.88 12.64
CA LYS A 890 -7.14 -9.19 12.01
C LYS A 890 -8.38 -9.85 11.40
N MET A 891 -9.52 -9.82 12.08
CA MET A 891 -10.76 -10.38 11.55
C MET A 891 -11.24 -9.64 10.28
N ARG A 892 -11.16 -8.30 10.26
CA ARG A 892 -11.43 -7.49 9.06
C ARG A 892 -10.46 -7.79 7.92
N TYR A 893 -9.16 -7.89 8.22
CA TYR A 893 -8.13 -8.23 7.23
C TYR A 893 -8.37 -9.62 6.62
N ASN A 894 -8.66 -10.63 7.44
CA ASN A 894 -8.95 -11.99 6.98
C ASN A 894 -10.21 -12.04 6.08
N ALA A 895 -11.25 -11.28 6.41
CA ALA A 895 -12.45 -11.16 5.57
C ALA A 895 -12.13 -10.52 4.21
N LEU A 896 -11.39 -9.41 4.18
CA LEU A 896 -10.94 -8.76 2.94
C LEU A 896 -10.00 -9.67 2.11
N CYS A 897 -9.18 -10.51 2.75
CA CYS A 897 -8.39 -11.52 2.04
C CYS A 897 -9.25 -12.61 1.40
N LEU A 898 -10.34 -13.02 2.04
CA LEU A 898 -11.30 -13.98 1.47
C LEU A 898 -12.01 -13.36 0.25
N GLU A 899 -12.58 -12.17 0.40
CA GLU A 899 -13.24 -11.41 -0.68
C GLU A 899 -12.30 -11.15 -1.86
N ASN A 900 -11.01 -10.85 -1.59
CA ASN A 900 -10.00 -10.72 -2.64
C ASN A 900 -9.73 -12.04 -3.36
N SER A 901 -9.70 -13.18 -2.64
CA SER A 901 -9.53 -14.49 -3.26
C SER A 901 -10.73 -14.89 -4.12
N GLU A 902 -11.96 -14.67 -3.65
CA GLU A 902 -13.20 -14.91 -4.38
C GLU A 902 -13.28 -14.03 -5.65
N SER A 903 -12.89 -12.75 -5.53
CA SER A 903 -12.81 -11.81 -6.66
C SER A 903 -11.78 -12.24 -7.70
N ARG A 904 -10.62 -12.78 -7.26
CA ARG A 904 -9.60 -13.32 -8.16
C ARG A 904 -10.07 -14.59 -8.85
N GLU A 905 -10.75 -15.48 -8.15
CA GLU A 905 -11.35 -16.66 -8.78
C GLU A 905 -12.44 -16.29 -9.80
N ALA A 906 -13.28 -15.29 -9.49
CA ALA A 906 -14.28 -14.78 -10.43
C ALA A 906 -13.63 -14.22 -11.71
N LEU A 907 -12.54 -13.47 -11.56
CA LEU A 907 -11.74 -12.97 -12.69
C LEU A 907 -11.02 -14.10 -13.45
N HIS A 908 -10.58 -15.16 -12.77
CA HIS A 908 -10.04 -16.35 -13.44
C HIS A 908 -11.13 -17.09 -14.24
N ARG A 909 -12.34 -17.26 -13.69
CA ARG A 909 -13.50 -17.84 -14.40
C ARG A 909 -13.85 -17.02 -15.65
N ALA A 910 -14.06 -15.71 -15.50
CA ALA A 910 -14.37 -14.81 -16.60
C ALA A 910 -13.29 -14.80 -17.71
N ASN A 911 -12.01 -14.89 -17.34
CA ASN A 911 -10.91 -15.03 -18.31
C ASN A 911 -10.92 -16.39 -19.03
N THR A 912 -11.30 -17.47 -18.35
CA THR A 912 -11.47 -18.80 -18.97
C THR A 912 -12.65 -18.81 -19.94
N GLU A 913 -13.81 -18.31 -19.51
CA GLU A 913 -15.01 -18.13 -20.35
C GLU A 913 -14.69 -17.25 -21.59
N THR A 914 -13.93 -16.17 -21.41
CA THR A 914 -13.46 -15.30 -22.51
C THR A 914 -12.52 -16.05 -23.47
N ALA A 915 -11.65 -16.93 -22.97
CA ALA A 915 -10.77 -17.75 -23.81
C ALA A 915 -11.55 -18.82 -24.59
N GLU A 916 -12.54 -19.46 -23.97
CA GLU A 916 -13.45 -20.42 -24.61
C GLU A 916 -14.29 -19.73 -25.71
N LEU A 917 -14.85 -18.56 -25.43
CA LEU A 917 -15.51 -17.72 -26.44
C LEU A 917 -14.54 -17.31 -27.57
N GLY A 918 -13.29 -16.99 -27.25
CA GLY A 918 -12.24 -16.73 -28.24
C GLY A 918 -11.97 -17.91 -29.17
N VAL A 919 -11.90 -19.14 -28.61
CA VAL A 919 -11.78 -20.38 -29.41
C VAL A 919 -13.02 -20.57 -30.30
N HIS A 920 -14.23 -20.36 -29.79
CA HIS A 920 -15.45 -20.44 -30.57
C HIS A 920 -15.51 -19.40 -31.71
N VAL A 921 -15.07 -18.16 -31.47
CA VAL A 921 -14.94 -17.14 -32.52
C VAL A 921 -13.94 -17.56 -33.59
N CYS A 922 -12.79 -18.12 -33.21
CA CYS A 922 -11.81 -18.65 -34.18
C CYS A 922 -12.38 -19.83 -35.00
N MET A 923 -13.12 -20.75 -34.39
CA MET A 923 -13.80 -21.85 -35.09
C MET A 923 -14.83 -21.32 -36.09
N LEU A 924 -15.76 -20.46 -35.65
CA LEU A 924 -16.79 -19.88 -36.50
C LEU A 924 -16.20 -19.04 -37.64
N THR A 925 -15.07 -18.35 -37.39
CA THR A 925 -14.35 -17.60 -38.44
C THR A 925 -13.78 -18.56 -39.49
N ALA A 926 -13.20 -19.69 -39.09
CA ALA A 926 -12.68 -20.70 -40.01
C ALA A 926 -13.80 -21.40 -40.80
N GLU A 927 -14.91 -21.76 -40.14
CA GLU A 927 -16.09 -22.36 -40.80
C GLU A 927 -16.73 -21.40 -41.81
N ASN A 928 -16.77 -20.10 -41.50
CA ASN A 928 -17.32 -19.07 -42.37
C ASN A 928 -16.40 -18.79 -43.58
N GLU A 929 -15.08 -18.74 -43.40
CA GLU A 929 -14.14 -18.61 -44.52
C GLU A 929 -14.14 -19.87 -45.40
N GLU A 930 -14.26 -21.08 -44.84
CA GLU A 930 -14.43 -22.30 -45.63
C GLU A 930 -15.77 -22.30 -46.39
N ALA A 931 -16.85 -21.83 -45.78
CA ALA A 931 -18.15 -21.65 -46.44
C ALA A 931 -18.08 -20.62 -47.58
N ARG A 932 -17.36 -19.52 -47.38
CA ARG A 932 -17.09 -18.51 -48.40
C ARG A 932 -16.27 -19.07 -49.56
N LEU A 933 -15.18 -19.79 -49.29
CA LEU A 933 -14.38 -20.46 -50.33
C LEU A 933 -15.20 -21.51 -51.10
N ARG A 934 -16.10 -22.24 -50.42
CA ARG A 934 -17.06 -23.15 -51.06
C ARG A 934 -18.06 -22.40 -51.96
N TRP A 935 -18.50 -21.20 -51.57
CA TRP A 935 -19.39 -20.35 -52.37
C TRP A 935 -18.68 -19.73 -53.58
N GLU A 936 -17.47 -19.18 -53.39
CA GLU A 936 -16.62 -18.66 -54.48
C GLU A 936 -16.36 -19.78 -55.52
N GLY A 937 -16.02 -20.99 -55.06
CA GLY A 937 -15.84 -22.18 -55.90
C GLY A 937 -17.12 -22.84 -56.47
N GLN A 938 -18.30 -22.30 -56.16
CA GLN A 938 -19.56 -22.59 -56.87
C GLN A 938 -19.92 -21.47 -57.84
N SER A 939 -19.67 -20.21 -57.47
CA SER A 939 -19.88 -19.03 -58.32
C SER A 939 -19.04 -19.10 -59.61
N THR A 940 -17.76 -19.51 -59.50
CA THR A 940 -16.91 -19.73 -60.69
C THR A 940 -17.47 -20.81 -61.61
N LYS A 941 -17.98 -21.93 -61.07
CA LYS A 941 -18.58 -23.01 -61.87
C LYS A 941 -19.90 -22.61 -62.53
N LEU A 942 -20.67 -21.74 -61.88
CA LEU A 942 -21.86 -21.16 -62.50
C LEU A 942 -21.46 -20.25 -63.68
N GLN A 943 -20.43 -19.41 -63.52
CA GLN A 943 -19.89 -18.62 -64.63
C GLN A 943 -19.34 -19.50 -65.76
N GLU A 944 -18.58 -20.56 -65.47
CA GLU A 944 -18.12 -21.54 -66.47
C GLU A 944 -19.29 -22.15 -67.26
N LEU A 945 -20.36 -22.55 -66.57
CA LEU A 945 -21.57 -23.10 -67.20
C LEU A 945 -22.39 -22.05 -67.99
N GLU A 946 -22.41 -20.79 -67.54
CA GLU A 946 -23.03 -19.68 -68.29
C GLU A 946 -22.23 -19.36 -69.56
N GLU A 947 -20.89 -19.41 -69.51
CA GLU A 947 -20.02 -19.25 -70.68
C GLU A 947 -20.13 -20.43 -71.66
N GLU A 948 -20.24 -21.68 -71.18
CA GLU A 948 -20.54 -22.85 -72.01
C GLU A 948 -21.93 -22.74 -72.67
N ALA A 949 -22.95 -22.35 -71.91
CA ALA A 949 -24.30 -22.15 -72.43
C ALA A 949 -24.36 -21.02 -73.47
N ALA A 950 -23.64 -19.92 -73.25
CA ALA A 950 -23.53 -18.83 -74.22
C ALA A 950 -22.82 -19.26 -75.51
N GLN A 951 -21.76 -20.08 -75.41
CA GLN A 951 -21.08 -20.67 -76.57
C GLN A 951 -22.01 -21.61 -77.37
N GLU A 952 -22.78 -22.47 -76.69
CA GLU A 952 -23.73 -23.38 -77.34
C GLU A 952 -24.89 -22.62 -77.99
N VAL A 953 -25.43 -21.58 -77.34
CA VAL A 953 -26.40 -20.65 -77.95
C VAL A 953 -25.82 -19.95 -79.17
N GLY A 954 -24.54 -19.55 -79.14
CA GLY A 954 -23.82 -19.02 -80.30
C GLY A 954 -23.74 -20.05 -81.45
N ARG A 955 -23.38 -21.30 -81.14
CA ARG A 955 -23.29 -22.41 -82.10
C ARG A 955 -24.64 -22.74 -82.73
N LEU A 956 -25.71 -22.78 -81.94
CA LEU A 956 -27.08 -23.01 -82.41
C LEU A 956 -27.59 -21.84 -83.26
N ASN A 957 -27.27 -20.59 -82.92
CA ASN A 957 -27.61 -19.43 -83.74
C ASN A 957 -26.88 -19.45 -85.10
N ALA A 958 -25.58 -19.79 -85.13
CA ALA A 958 -24.84 -19.97 -86.38
C ALA A 958 -25.43 -21.08 -87.25
N CYS A 959 -25.85 -22.20 -86.65
CA CYS A 959 -26.55 -23.29 -87.35
C CYS A 959 -27.92 -22.83 -87.89
N MET A 960 -28.70 -22.06 -87.13
CA MET A 960 -29.95 -21.46 -87.62
C MET A 960 -29.73 -20.46 -88.75
N GLU A 961 -28.64 -19.68 -88.73
CA GLU A 961 -28.29 -18.82 -89.86
C GLU A 961 -27.90 -19.59 -91.11
N GLN A 962 -27.15 -20.69 -90.97
CA GLN A 962 -26.85 -21.57 -92.09
C GLN A 962 -28.14 -22.16 -92.68
N LEU A 963 -29.01 -22.74 -91.84
CA LEU A 963 -30.30 -23.28 -92.27
C LEU A 963 -31.21 -22.21 -92.91
N ARG A 964 -31.14 -20.94 -92.45
CA ARG A 964 -31.84 -19.82 -93.11
C ARG A 964 -31.26 -19.50 -94.49
N LYS A 965 -29.94 -19.51 -94.65
CA LYS A 965 -29.27 -19.31 -95.95
C LYS A 965 -29.61 -20.45 -96.92
N GLU A 966 -29.56 -21.70 -96.46
CA GLU A 966 -29.95 -22.88 -97.24
C GLU A 966 -31.44 -22.82 -97.65
N ASN A 967 -32.35 -22.41 -96.74
CA ASN A 967 -33.76 -22.19 -97.10
C ASN A 967 -33.95 -21.03 -98.10
N GLN A 968 -33.17 -19.94 -98.00
CA GLN A 968 -33.19 -18.85 -98.98
C GLN A 968 -32.69 -19.31 -100.35
N GLU A 969 -31.66 -20.14 -100.39
CA GLU A 969 -31.10 -20.67 -101.64
C GLU A 969 -32.07 -21.68 -102.29
N LEU A 970 -32.69 -22.58 -101.51
CA LEU A 970 -33.78 -23.45 -101.96
C LEU A 970 -34.99 -22.64 -102.47
N HIS A 971 -35.37 -21.56 -101.79
CA HIS A 971 -36.40 -20.64 -102.28
C HIS A 971 -35.99 -19.91 -103.56
N SER A 972 -34.72 -19.56 -103.76
CA SER A 972 -34.24 -18.98 -105.03
C SER A 972 -34.17 -19.99 -106.17
N GLN A 973 -34.15 -21.30 -105.87
CA GLN A 973 -34.27 -22.37 -106.87
C GLN A 973 -35.73 -22.68 -107.23
N LEU A 974 -36.70 -22.29 -106.40
CA LEU A 974 -38.13 -22.53 -106.65
C LEU A 974 -38.63 -21.91 -107.98
N PRO A 975 -38.29 -20.66 -108.35
CA PRO A 975 -38.67 -20.08 -109.65
C PRO A 975 -38.21 -20.90 -110.87
N ASN A 976 -37.04 -21.56 -110.81
CA ASN A 976 -36.61 -22.46 -111.89
C ASN A 976 -37.55 -23.67 -112.04
N THR A 977 -38.19 -24.11 -110.94
CA THR A 977 -39.22 -25.17 -110.99
C THR A 977 -40.56 -24.65 -111.53
N GLU A 978 -40.89 -23.38 -111.28
CA GLU A 978 -42.06 -22.72 -111.86
C GLU A 978 -41.89 -22.49 -113.37
N ASP A 979 -40.71 -22.09 -113.84
CA ASP A 979 -40.36 -22.01 -115.27
C ASP A 979 -40.34 -23.38 -115.95
N LEU A 980 -39.89 -24.44 -115.26
CA LEU A 980 -40.01 -25.82 -115.72
C LEU A 980 -41.48 -26.27 -115.83
N MET A 981 -42.34 -25.85 -114.90
CA MET A 981 -43.78 -26.11 -114.97
C MET A 981 -44.47 -25.30 -116.07
N ALA A 982 -44.10 -24.03 -116.27
CA ALA A 982 -44.62 -23.18 -117.34
C ALA A 982 -44.22 -23.71 -118.74
N SER A 983 -42.97 -24.15 -118.90
CA SER A 983 -42.50 -24.79 -120.13
C SER A 983 -43.12 -26.17 -120.36
N LYS A 984 -43.35 -26.97 -119.32
CA LYS A 984 -44.16 -28.20 -119.39
C LYS A 984 -45.59 -27.90 -119.89
N VAL A 985 -46.30 -26.95 -119.28
CA VAL A 985 -47.67 -26.58 -119.70
C VAL A 985 -47.70 -26.07 -121.14
N LYS A 986 -46.65 -25.37 -121.59
CA LYS A 986 -46.49 -24.95 -122.99
C LYS A 986 -46.36 -26.14 -123.95
N LEU A 987 -45.57 -27.16 -123.58
CA LEU A 987 -45.45 -28.41 -124.35
C LEU A 987 -46.78 -29.21 -124.35
N GLU A 988 -47.48 -29.28 -123.22
CA GLU A 988 -48.81 -29.91 -123.11
C GLU A 988 -49.90 -29.15 -123.89
N LYS A 989 -49.72 -27.86 -124.19
CA LYS A 989 -50.57 -27.11 -125.12
C LYS A 989 -50.26 -27.50 -126.57
N GLN A 990 -48.98 -27.46 -126.96
CA GLN A 990 -48.54 -27.83 -128.31
C GLN A 990 -48.89 -29.28 -128.68
N LEU A 991 -48.84 -30.21 -127.72
CA LEU A 991 -49.26 -31.60 -127.93
C LEU A 991 -50.76 -31.71 -128.26
N ARG A 992 -51.62 -30.92 -127.59
CA ARG A 992 -53.07 -30.90 -127.85
C ARG A 992 -53.40 -30.24 -129.19
N GLU A 993 -52.68 -29.18 -129.56
CA GLU A 993 -52.82 -28.52 -130.86
C GLU A 993 -52.48 -29.50 -131.99
N ALA A 994 -51.37 -30.24 -131.89
CA ALA A 994 -51.00 -31.29 -132.84
C ALA A 994 -51.98 -32.49 -132.85
N GLN A 995 -52.59 -32.83 -131.72
CA GLN A 995 -53.63 -33.87 -131.66
C GLN A 995 -54.90 -33.45 -132.42
N GLN A 996 -55.32 -32.19 -132.29
CA GLN A 996 -56.48 -31.66 -133.02
C GLN A 996 -56.23 -31.57 -134.53
N GLU A 997 -55.01 -31.25 -134.96
CA GLU A 997 -54.62 -31.32 -136.39
C GLU A 997 -54.71 -32.76 -136.93
N VAL A 998 -54.33 -33.77 -136.14
CA VAL A 998 -54.46 -35.18 -136.54
C VAL A 998 -55.92 -35.65 -136.58
N GLU A 999 -56.77 -35.22 -135.63
CA GLU A 999 -58.20 -35.54 -135.65
C GLU A 999 -58.90 -34.91 -136.88
N ALA A 1000 -58.62 -33.65 -137.21
CA ALA A 1000 -59.17 -33.00 -138.40
C ALA A 1000 -58.76 -33.69 -139.71
N VAL A 1001 -57.51 -34.18 -139.79
CA VAL A 1001 -57.05 -34.99 -140.94
C VAL A 1001 -57.76 -36.34 -141.00
N LEU A 1002 -58.07 -36.97 -139.85
CA LEU A 1002 -58.85 -38.22 -139.82
C LEU A 1002 -60.31 -38.01 -140.24
N GLU A 1003 -60.94 -36.89 -139.88
CA GLU A 1003 -62.29 -36.54 -140.35
C GLU A 1003 -62.32 -36.35 -141.87
N MET A 1004 -61.39 -35.59 -142.46
CA MET A 1004 -61.25 -35.49 -143.92
C MET A 1004 -61.12 -36.85 -144.61
N ASN A 1005 -60.28 -37.74 -144.07
CA ASN A 1005 -60.10 -39.10 -144.62
C ASN A 1005 -61.38 -39.96 -144.50
N GLN A 1006 -62.25 -39.71 -143.52
CA GLN A 1006 -63.56 -40.34 -143.43
C GLN A 1006 -64.54 -39.78 -144.47
N GLU A 1007 -64.56 -38.47 -144.71
CA GLU A 1007 -65.42 -37.86 -145.74
C GLU A 1007 -65.05 -38.33 -147.16
N GLU A 1008 -63.77 -38.40 -147.50
CA GLU A 1008 -63.30 -38.99 -148.77
C GLU A 1008 -63.70 -40.46 -148.91
N ASN A 1009 -63.60 -41.25 -147.82
CA ASN A 1009 -64.08 -42.64 -147.80
C ASN A 1009 -65.61 -42.76 -148.01
N GLN A 1010 -66.39 -41.79 -147.54
CA GLN A 1010 -67.84 -41.77 -147.76
C GLN A 1010 -68.18 -41.43 -149.22
N GLN A 1011 -67.46 -40.50 -149.86
CA GLN A 1011 -67.63 -40.22 -151.29
C GLN A 1011 -67.29 -41.45 -152.16
N LEU A 1012 -66.17 -42.12 -151.90
CA LEU A 1012 -65.78 -43.34 -152.63
C LEU A 1012 -66.82 -44.47 -152.47
N ARG A 1013 -67.39 -44.65 -151.28
CA ARG A 1013 -68.47 -45.62 -151.04
C ARG A 1013 -69.74 -45.32 -151.83
N LEU A 1014 -70.13 -44.05 -151.93
CA LEU A 1014 -71.29 -43.64 -152.74
C LEU A 1014 -71.04 -43.94 -154.23
N GLN A 1015 -69.84 -43.67 -154.73
CA GLN A 1015 -69.47 -43.95 -156.12
C GLN A 1015 -69.59 -45.44 -156.46
N PHE A 1016 -68.97 -46.33 -155.68
CA PHE A 1016 -69.10 -47.79 -155.88
C PHE A 1016 -70.54 -48.30 -155.76
N SER A 1017 -71.39 -47.67 -154.92
CA SER A 1017 -72.80 -48.07 -154.81
C SER A 1017 -73.59 -47.81 -156.11
N SER A 1018 -73.23 -46.79 -156.87
CA SER A 1018 -73.89 -46.46 -158.15
C SER A 1018 -73.55 -47.44 -159.27
N GLU A 1019 -72.33 -47.97 -159.28
CA GLU A 1019 -71.88 -48.98 -160.25
C GLU A 1019 -72.52 -50.35 -159.97
N ALA A 1020 -72.70 -50.72 -158.70
CA ALA A 1020 -73.38 -51.96 -158.31
C ALA A 1020 -74.83 -52.04 -158.83
N VAL A 1021 -75.60 -50.96 -158.68
CA VAL A 1021 -77.00 -50.87 -159.17
C VAL A 1021 -77.08 -50.97 -160.69
N SER A 1022 -76.07 -50.48 -161.42
CA SER A 1022 -76.00 -50.63 -162.89
C SER A 1022 -75.92 -52.10 -163.32
N HIS A 1023 -75.06 -52.89 -162.65
CA HIS A 1023 -74.91 -54.31 -162.94
C HIS A 1023 -76.10 -55.17 -162.49
N GLU A 1024 -76.76 -54.81 -161.38
CA GLU A 1024 -77.95 -55.51 -160.90
C GLU A 1024 -79.12 -55.46 -161.91
N ASN A 1025 -79.34 -54.29 -162.53
CA ASN A 1025 -80.35 -54.12 -163.58
C ASN A 1025 -80.06 -54.96 -164.85
N GLN A 1026 -78.79 -55.16 -165.22
CA GLN A 1026 -78.40 -56.04 -166.33
C GLN A 1026 -78.65 -57.52 -166.03
N LEU A 1027 -78.45 -57.93 -164.78
CA LEU A 1027 -78.72 -59.29 -164.33
C LEU A 1027 -80.23 -59.60 -164.36
N GLN A 1028 -81.06 -58.64 -163.97
CA GLN A 1028 -82.51 -58.83 -163.89
C GLN A 1028 -83.17 -59.04 -165.28
N SER A 1029 -82.65 -58.39 -166.33
CA SER A 1029 -83.13 -58.61 -167.71
C SER A 1029 -82.84 -60.02 -168.23
N THR A 1030 -81.67 -60.59 -167.92
CA THR A 1030 -81.28 -61.93 -168.40
C THR A 1030 -81.93 -63.06 -167.61
N ILE A 1031 -82.34 -62.81 -166.37
CA ILE A 1031 -83.18 -63.73 -165.59
C ILE A 1031 -84.60 -63.85 -166.17
N GLN A 1032 -85.15 -62.77 -166.75
CA GLN A 1032 -86.48 -62.78 -167.37
C GLN A 1032 -86.53 -63.71 -168.59
N GLU A 1033 -85.55 -63.61 -169.51
CA GLU A 1033 -85.46 -64.46 -170.72
C GLU A 1033 -85.26 -65.94 -170.40
N LEU A 1034 -84.56 -66.26 -169.29
CA LEU A 1034 -84.38 -67.62 -168.81
C LEU A 1034 -85.69 -68.25 -168.27
N GLY A 1035 -86.67 -67.43 -167.88
CA GLY A 1035 -87.97 -67.86 -167.36
C GLY A 1035 -88.85 -68.53 -168.43
N ASP A 1036 -88.98 -67.90 -169.60
CA ASP A 1036 -89.89 -68.36 -170.65
C ASP A 1036 -89.43 -69.70 -171.27
N VAL A 1037 -88.12 -69.87 -171.46
CA VAL A 1037 -87.52 -71.13 -171.96
C VAL A 1037 -87.76 -72.28 -170.98
N LYS A 1038 -87.71 -72.00 -169.67
CA LYS A 1038 -87.94 -73.01 -168.62
C LYS A 1038 -89.39 -73.51 -168.60
N LEU A 1039 -90.35 -72.64 -168.94
CA LEU A 1039 -91.77 -73.00 -169.02
C LEU A 1039 -92.06 -73.97 -170.19
N GLN A 1040 -91.39 -73.78 -171.33
CA GLN A 1040 -91.50 -74.70 -172.47
C GLN A 1040 -90.93 -76.09 -172.15
N LEU A 1041 -89.78 -76.18 -171.48
CA LEU A 1041 -89.15 -77.46 -171.14
C LEU A 1041 -90.03 -78.32 -170.21
N GLN A 1042 -90.81 -77.69 -169.33
CA GLN A 1042 -91.66 -78.38 -168.36
C GLN A 1042 -92.88 -79.05 -169.01
N THR A 1043 -93.41 -78.51 -170.11
CA THR A 1043 -94.58 -79.08 -170.82
C THR A 1043 -94.23 -80.22 -171.78
N GLU A 1044 -92.97 -80.35 -172.21
CA GLU A 1044 -92.50 -81.56 -172.91
C GLU A 1044 -92.23 -82.71 -171.95
N HIS A 1045 -91.80 -82.44 -170.71
CA HIS A 1045 -91.53 -83.48 -169.72
C HIS A 1045 -92.78 -84.30 -169.37
N GLU A 1046 -93.94 -83.66 -169.23
CA GLU A 1046 -95.23 -84.33 -168.97
C GLU A 1046 -95.66 -85.28 -170.12
N LYS A 1047 -95.29 -84.97 -171.37
CA LYS A 1047 -95.59 -85.82 -172.54
C LYS A 1047 -94.76 -87.11 -172.54
N VAL A 1048 -93.51 -87.04 -172.09
CA VAL A 1048 -92.62 -88.23 -171.99
C VAL A 1048 -93.20 -89.23 -170.99
N VAL A 1049 -93.65 -88.77 -169.82
CA VAL A 1049 -94.28 -89.61 -168.79
C VAL A 1049 -95.58 -90.27 -169.28
N ALA A 1050 -96.33 -89.62 -170.16
CA ALA A 1050 -97.50 -90.24 -170.80
C ALA A 1050 -97.11 -91.39 -171.76
N LEU A 1051 -96.02 -91.24 -172.51
CA LEU A 1051 -95.53 -92.26 -173.45
C LEU A 1051 -94.94 -93.49 -172.74
N GLU A 1052 -94.22 -93.31 -171.62
CA GLU A 1052 -93.69 -94.42 -170.83
C GLU A 1052 -94.79 -95.34 -170.26
N ASN A 1053 -95.96 -94.79 -169.95
CA ASN A 1053 -97.10 -95.59 -169.50
C ASN A 1053 -97.76 -96.38 -170.64
N ASN A 1054 -97.79 -95.82 -171.86
CA ASN A 1054 -98.27 -96.52 -173.04
C ASN A 1054 -97.35 -97.69 -173.43
N LEU A 1055 -96.03 -97.56 -173.22
CA LEU A 1055 -95.06 -98.63 -173.47
C LEU A 1055 -95.38 -99.89 -172.63
N LYS A 1056 -95.67 -99.71 -171.34
CA LYS A 1056 -96.05 -100.81 -170.42
C LYS A 1056 -97.37 -101.48 -170.81
N GLY A 1057 -98.29 -100.74 -171.43
CA GLY A 1057 -99.51 -101.30 -172.02
C GLY A 1057 -99.21 -102.25 -173.18
N LEU A 1058 -98.32 -101.84 -174.08
CA LEU A 1058 -97.89 -102.65 -175.22
C LEU A 1058 -97.11 -103.91 -174.78
N GLU A 1059 -96.31 -103.83 -173.72
CA GLU A 1059 -95.61 -105.01 -173.16
C GLU A 1059 -96.60 -106.07 -172.64
N ALA A 1060 -97.67 -105.66 -171.95
CA ALA A 1060 -98.72 -106.56 -171.48
C ALA A 1060 -99.57 -107.14 -172.64
N GLU A 1061 -99.79 -106.37 -173.71
CA GLU A 1061 -100.51 -106.83 -174.89
C GLU A 1061 -99.66 -107.81 -175.73
N ASN A 1062 -98.34 -107.62 -175.79
CA ASN A 1062 -97.40 -108.53 -176.44
C ASN A 1062 -97.36 -109.92 -175.75
N GLN A 1063 -97.41 -109.97 -174.41
CA GLN A 1063 -97.56 -111.25 -173.68
C GLN A 1063 -98.86 -111.99 -174.03
N ARG A 1064 -99.93 -111.26 -174.36
CA ARG A 1064 -101.20 -111.83 -174.83
C ARG A 1064 -101.08 -112.46 -176.22
N TYR A 1065 -100.35 -111.82 -177.14
CA TYR A 1065 -100.07 -112.39 -178.45
C TYR A 1065 -99.26 -113.69 -178.37
N CYS A 1066 -98.31 -113.81 -177.44
CA CYS A 1066 -97.60 -115.07 -177.21
C CYS A 1066 -98.55 -116.22 -176.84
N GLN A 1067 -99.50 -115.97 -175.93
CA GLN A 1067 -100.49 -117.00 -175.51
C GLN A 1067 -101.42 -117.41 -176.66
N GLN A 1068 -101.88 -116.45 -177.48
CA GLN A 1068 -102.70 -116.77 -178.66
C GLN A 1068 -101.92 -117.54 -179.75
N ILE A 1069 -100.61 -117.31 -179.86
CA ILE A 1069 -99.74 -118.09 -180.76
C ILE A 1069 -99.63 -119.54 -180.28
N GLU A 1070 -99.58 -119.79 -178.97
CA GLU A 1070 -99.60 -121.17 -178.43
C GLU A 1070 -100.97 -121.85 -178.61
N GLU A 1071 -102.10 -121.16 -178.37
CA GLU A 1071 -103.45 -121.71 -178.65
C GLU A 1071 -103.65 -122.01 -180.15
N THR A 1072 -103.19 -121.14 -181.05
CA THR A 1072 -103.34 -121.35 -182.50
C THR A 1072 -102.38 -122.41 -183.06
N ASN A 1073 -101.19 -122.59 -182.48
CA ASN A 1073 -100.33 -123.74 -182.78
C ASN A 1073 -100.99 -125.08 -182.42
N ILE A 1074 -101.74 -125.14 -181.31
CA ILE A 1074 -102.52 -126.33 -180.94
C ILE A 1074 -103.65 -126.58 -181.94
N GLN A 1075 -104.39 -125.53 -182.33
CA GLN A 1075 -105.45 -125.65 -183.35
C GLN A 1075 -104.91 -126.04 -184.74
N MET A 1076 -103.69 -125.61 -185.11
CA MET A 1076 -103.05 -126.08 -186.34
C MET A 1076 -102.79 -127.59 -186.29
N ALA A 1077 -102.24 -128.12 -185.18
CA ALA A 1077 -102.01 -129.55 -185.01
C ALA A 1077 -103.32 -130.39 -185.02
N GLU A 1078 -104.43 -129.87 -184.49
CA GLU A 1078 -105.76 -130.49 -184.64
C GLU A 1078 -106.26 -130.45 -186.10
N SER A 1079 -106.00 -129.36 -186.82
CA SER A 1079 -106.37 -129.23 -188.24
C SER A 1079 -105.56 -130.15 -189.16
N GLU A 1080 -104.27 -130.39 -188.90
CA GLU A 1080 -103.45 -131.34 -189.65
C GLU A 1080 -103.94 -132.78 -189.49
N ASN A 1081 -104.41 -133.16 -188.29
CA ASN A 1081 -105.06 -134.46 -188.08
C ASN A 1081 -106.39 -134.57 -188.86
N LEU A 1082 -107.15 -133.48 -189.01
CA LEU A 1082 -108.38 -133.47 -189.80
C LEU A 1082 -108.11 -133.51 -191.31
N ILE A 1083 -107.01 -132.90 -191.79
CA ILE A 1083 -106.51 -133.06 -193.15
C ILE A 1083 -106.22 -134.55 -193.39
N GLN A 1084 -105.47 -135.21 -192.50
CA GLN A 1084 -105.14 -136.62 -192.62
C GLN A 1084 -106.39 -137.51 -192.71
N GLN A 1085 -107.39 -137.26 -191.85
CA GLN A 1085 -108.66 -138.01 -191.85
C GLN A 1085 -109.51 -137.78 -193.11
N LYS A 1086 -109.41 -136.62 -193.76
CA LYS A 1086 -110.10 -136.34 -195.03
C LYS A 1086 -109.32 -136.84 -196.26
N GLU A 1087 -108.01 -137.01 -196.16
CA GLU A 1087 -107.23 -137.73 -197.17
C GLU A 1087 -107.56 -139.23 -197.21
N ASP A 1088 -107.92 -139.85 -196.07
CA ASP A 1088 -108.47 -141.21 -196.05
C ASP A 1088 -109.87 -141.30 -196.72
N GLU A 1089 -110.72 -140.28 -196.61
CA GLU A 1089 -111.99 -140.22 -197.37
C GLU A 1089 -111.75 -140.01 -198.88
N ILE A 1090 -110.71 -139.26 -199.27
CA ILE A 1090 -110.24 -139.17 -200.67
C ILE A 1090 -109.85 -140.56 -201.21
N ILE A 1091 -109.35 -141.46 -200.37
CA ILE A 1091 -109.02 -142.84 -200.75
C ILE A 1091 -110.29 -143.70 -200.84
N HIS A 1092 -111.23 -143.61 -199.89
CA HIS A 1092 -112.43 -144.46 -199.92
C HIS A 1092 -113.43 -144.06 -201.03
N LEU A 1093 -113.62 -142.77 -201.32
CA LEU A 1093 -114.55 -142.34 -202.38
C LEU A 1093 -114.01 -142.60 -203.79
N LYS A 1094 -112.68 -142.72 -203.97
CA LYS A 1094 -112.08 -143.24 -205.21
C LYS A 1094 -112.48 -144.69 -205.54
N GLY A 1095 -113.05 -145.44 -204.60
CA GLY A 1095 -113.53 -146.81 -204.84
C GLY A 1095 -114.96 -146.92 -205.39
N ASN A 1096 -115.89 -146.07 -204.93
CA ASN A 1096 -117.33 -146.36 -205.06
C ASN A 1096 -118.04 -145.81 -206.30
N LEU A 1097 -117.44 -144.86 -207.04
CA LEU A 1097 -118.03 -144.29 -208.28
C LEU A 1097 -117.39 -144.84 -209.57
N SER A 1098 -117.06 -146.13 -209.56
CA SER A 1098 -116.74 -146.91 -210.77
C SER A 1098 -117.97 -147.64 -211.35
N ARG A 1099 -119.17 -147.09 -211.13
CA ARG A 1099 -120.47 -147.48 -211.72
C ARG A 1099 -121.39 -146.27 -211.85
#